data_AF-A0A2Z4V5D2-F1
#
_entry.id   AF-A0A2Z4V5D2-F1
#
_cell.length_a   1.000
_cell.length_b   1.000
_cell.length_c   1.000
_cell.angle_alpha   90.00
_cell.angle_beta   90.00
_cell.angle_gamma   90.00
#
_symmetry.space_group_name_H-M   'P 1'
#
loop_
_entity.id
_entity.type
_entity.pdbx_description
1 polymer ?
#
loop_
_entity_poly.entity_id
_entity_poly.type
_entity_poly.pdbx_seq_one_letter_code
_entity_poly.pdbx_strand_id
1 'polypeptide(L)'
;MIEKLLAAFAEGGGEGGPRPGVGAEGIADILWLATRVDAAVRPPPAGPPAPEPRPADTTEPAPPAPESGEDRRADREAAAQFFPAPRPGPAVPREPAGPAAGAAPAAGTARRLGTALRLPRAASLDDPLALMRALRPVGRRNIGGPGEELDEQLTVERSIERMVLTPVLRPAESRWLDVALVVDAHHSMLLWSDLVEEVRGVLTRSGVFRDVRTWRLTGTGSGGTPMVALGRDTPPRNPLELVDPAGRRLILVLSDTVAGGWREAPLRGVLRQWSAHNAVAVLNVLPERLWARGAVSPVPFAVRADRPAAATRSWQRVPVVRRARGGGAVVPVVGLASGSLARLIRVVSGDGRWRRLACLRLDAEPKHEAAYGLPEPPDPFPDPLEVIERFRANASPTAQRLAAHLAAVPLTLPVMTLVRRSLPGDSEHSHLAEVALGGLFAPWGAEQASDQAEFEFLPGVREALLGSQLRGDVAAVRELVRRRVWEYVSRNRGTGRDFTAIRLTDGARGRREVAREAIPFATAARPEPGPAGRVVRVRFEPMSEPQSVGVLLSSRMVLAVGDGAGRNAVAWVRAGGRELPCRPVWWDAAAPTVFLLVADEDLVDPRAWPPPRWTEDAGEGGRVRVDGFTDQGEPVTLNGEALPYEGERNGEIVRLTSEPQPWTHYVGAPVVARGGLAGVVHTVMPDRMVFLSARALLEQPGFRVAMTTHEQVGTEVSGICLAVRADVAMGPIGRSVQSALVELLMQPGGETGAMGLSAPAEEDGTLFVTVPDADALGKAGLLMAALPRVLSRLRAGSGEWVVSLAVALAKGAFTADAAGVRGPAADEAGGLVRRREVSARLSRGDGAGAIVMVTGESLRDVDGLGSLRVEPMDPDTGSDTGPESEVDPEADPEADPGTDPERSAVPAPGGGRATGWFHLDAPADMARALIDAGLRVDDPAVDWQCCGYGATVAEPIGCTGIRMWPRARCLAHLEPDEQAARIAEFRPGQDVDLRGTTFAGGLLARVLHALRDPSTGQVRTGAAAFDRARFVDEWSTAGAEFDGRTSFDRAVFDERAGFETSRFRGAASFGRTAFRRGGAFDGTVFDREARFGWADFGGGAGFVDALFAQDLDMARAELWGEAMASGMRVRGAADFAHTVFHAPNTWVRTAFLGSASFSHTLWGNPAAFDGVRFEGPTSFDRAVFGRAARFENVVFAQRATFEGADFVNRAEFTAVSFAEPSALPPAWPVALARPGVVAFTLGTLAR
;
A
#
# COMPACT_ATOMS: atom_id res chain seq x y z
N MET A 1 -31.50 -35.47 -14.80
CA MET A 1 -31.45 -33.99 -15.03
C MET A 1 -32.84 -33.42 -15.22
N ILE A 2 -33.69 -34.04 -16.06
CA ILE A 2 -35.08 -33.64 -16.32
C ILE A 2 -35.96 -33.63 -15.05
N GLU A 3 -35.89 -34.65 -14.18
CA GLU A 3 -36.66 -34.67 -12.93
C GLU A 3 -36.26 -33.56 -11.94
N LYS A 4 -34.97 -33.19 -11.92
CA LYS A 4 -34.48 -32.08 -11.07
C LYS A 4 -34.91 -30.72 -11.59
N LEU A 5 -35.05 -30.57 -12.91
CA LEU A 5 -35.59 -29.37 -13.55
C LEU A 5 -37.10 -29.25 -13.34
N LEU A 6 -37.85 -30.35 -13.39
CA LEU A 6 -39.28 -30.37 -13.10
C LEU A 6 -39.59 -30.08 -11.62
N ALA A 7 -38.77 -30.58 -10.69
CA ALA A 7 -38.87 -30.24 -9.27
C ALA A 7 -38.63 -28.73 -9.03
N ALA A 8 -37.64 -28.15 -9.70
CA ALA A 8 -37.36 -26.70 -9.61
C ALA A 8 -38.47 -25.81 -10.20
N PHE A 9 -39.26 -26.30 -11.16
CA PHE A 9 -40.43 -25.60 -11.67
C PHE A 9 -41.67 -25.73 -10.77
N ALA A 10 -41.82 -26.85 -10.05
CA ALA A 10 -42.93 -27.05 -9.11
C ALA A 10 -42.77 -26.23 -7.81
N GLU A 11 -41.53 -25.99 -7.38
CA GLU A 11 -41.22 -25.18 -6.18
C GLU A 11 -41.42 -23.67 -6.40
N GLY A 12 -41.54 -23.20 -7.66
CA GLY A 12 -41.78 -21.80 -8.00
C GLY A 12 -43.25 -21.35 -8.00
N GLY A 13 -44.19 -22.21 -7.59
CA GLY A 13 -45.64 -22.00 -7.69
C GLY A 13 -46.34 -21.42 -6.46
N GLY A 14 -45.62 -20.95 -5.43
CA GLY A 14 -46.20 -20.39 -4.21
C GLY A 14 -46.20 -18.85 -4.19
N GLU A 15 -47.39 -18.27 -4.39
CA GLU A 15 -47.81 -16.89 -4.06
C GLU A 15 -46.91 -15.72 -4.50
N GLY A 16 -47.20 -15.16 -5.69
CA GLY A 16 -46.82 -13.77 -6.03
C GLY A 16 -46.56 -13.45 -7.51
N GLY A 17 -47.56 -13.55 -8.39
CA GLY A 17 -47.63 -12.88 -9.72
C GLY A 17 -46.61 -13.27 -10.81
N PRO A 18 -46.96 -13.17 -12.13
CA PRO A 18 -46.17 -13.75 -13.20
C PRO A 18 -44.94 -12.90 -13.59
N ARG A 19 -43.74 -13.48 -13.55
CA ARG A 19 -42.55 -12.95 -14.26
C ARG A 19 -42.55 -13.47 -15.71
N PRO A 20 -42.41 -12.62 -16.75
CA PRO A 20 -42.27 -13.09 -18.12
C PRO A 20 -40.80 -13.42 -18.38
N GLY A 21 -40.46 -14.64 -18.75
CA GLY A 21 -39.04 -14.96 -18.99
C GLY A 21 -38.70 -16.26 -19.70
N VAL A 22 -39.63 -17.22 -19.84
CA VAL A 22 -39.39 -18.38 -20.70
C VAL A 22 -40.65 -18.62 -21.52
N GLY A 23 -40.66 -18.11 -22.76
CA GLY A 23 -41.72 -18.41 -23.72
C GLY A 23 -41.69 -19.89 -24.12
N ALA A 24 -42.79 -20.38 -24.71
CA ALA A 24 -42.92 -21.77 -25.17
C ALA A 24 -41.76 -22.21 -26.10
N GLU A 25 -41.16 -21.28 -26.85
CA GLU A 25 -39.95 -21.53 -27.67
C GLU A 25 -38.72 -21.87 -26.81
N GLY A 26 -38.52 -21.21 -25.67
CA GLY A 26 -37.40 -21.51 -24.77
C GLY A 26 -37.53 -22.90 -24.14
N ILE A 27 -38.76 -23.35 -23.89
CA ILE A 27 -39.04 -24.71 -23.40
C ILE A 27 -38.81 -25.74 -24.53
N ALA A 28 -39.22 -25.42 -25.77
CA ALA A 28 -39.00 -26.28 -26.93
C ALA A 28 -37.50 -26.47 -27.25
N ASP A 29 -36.70 -25.41 -27.15
CA ASP A 29 -35.25 -25.45 -27.38
C ASP A 29 -34.52 -26.28 -26.33
N ILE A 30 -34.93 -26.19 -25.06
CA ILE A 30 -34.34 -26.97 -23.96
C ILE A 30 -34.68 -28.46 -24.11
N LEU A 31 -35.92 -28.79 -24.49
CA LEU A 31 -36.33 -30.18 -24.76
C LEU A 31 -35.63 -30.74 -26.00
N TRP A 32 -35.46 -29.93 -27.04
CA TRP A 32 -34.72 -30.32 -28.25
C TRP A 32 -33.23 -30.56 -27.98
N LEU A 33 -32.57 -29.70 -27.19
CA LEU A 33 -31.18 -29.86 -26.78
C LEU A 33 -30.97 -31.11 -25.92
N ALA A 34 -31.88 -31.41 -25.01
CA ALA A 34 -31.82 -32.61 -24.16
C ALA A 34 -31.83 -33.91 -24.97
N THR A 35 -32.63 -33.98 -26.04
CA THR A 35 -32.69 -35.16 -26.91
C THR A 35 -31.44 -35.40 -27.76
N ARG A 36 -30.58 -34.38 -27.95
CA ARG A 36 -29.36 -34.51 -28.75
C ARG A 36 -28.09 -34.78 -27.94
N VAL A 37 -28.09 -34.46 -26.64
CA VAL A 37 -26.93 -34.68 -25.77
C VAL A 37 -26.82 -36.13 -25.30
N ASP A 38 -27.94 -36.85 -25.13
CA ASP A 38 -27.94 -38.26 -24.69
C ASP A 38 -27.58 -39.29 -25.78
N ALA A 39 -27.44 -38.88 -27.06
CA ALA A 39 -27.02 -39.79 -28.13
C ALA A 39 -25.48 -39.96 -28.24
N ALA A 40 -24.70 -39.12 -27.55
CA ALA A 40 -23.23 -39.09 -27.66
C ALA A 40 -22.49 -39.89 -26.57
N VAL A 41 -23.20 -40.44 -25.57
CA VAL A 41 -22.59 -41.17 -24.46
C VAL A 41 -23.22 -42.56 -24.32
N ARG A 42 -22.74 -43.53 -25.10
CA ARG A 42 -22.99 -44.96 -24.85
C ARG A 42 -21.63 -45.70 -24.79
N PRO A 43 -21.22 -46.23 -23.62
CA PRO A 43 -20.08 -47.14 -23.54
C PRO A 43 -20.47 -48.57 -23.96
N PRO A 44 -19.51 -49.45 -24.36
CA PRO A 44 -19.78 -50.84 -24.69
C PRO A 44 -20.01 -51.70 -23.42
N PRO A 45 -20.68 -52.87 -23.53
CA PRO A 45 -21.09 -53.66 -22.37
C PRO A 45 -19.91 -54.42 -21.72
N ALA A 46 -19.88 -54.43 -20.39
CA ALA A 46 -18.89 -55.11 -19.55
C ALA A 46 -19.21 -56.62 -19.36
N GLY A 47 -18.17 -57.45 -19.33
CA GLY A 47 -18.25 -58.89 -19.00
C GLY A 47 -18.44 -59.17 -17.49
N PRO A 48 -18.63 -60.46 -17.11
CA PRO A 48 -19.16 -60.82 -15.79
C PRO A 48 -18.10 -60.73 -14.67
N PRO A 49 -18.53 -60.53 -13.41
CA PRO A 49 -17.64 -60.29 -12.28
C PRO A 49 -17.08 -61.59 -11.69
N ALA A 50 -15.83 -61.53 -11.23
CA ALA A 50 -15.17 -62.58 -10.43
C ALA A 50 -15.15 -62.19 -8.93
N PRO A 51 -15.04 -63.16 -8.00
CA PRO A 51 -15.52 -63.02 -6.63
C PRO A 51 -14.49 -62.44 -5.64
N GLU A 52 -15.01 -61.78 -4.60
CA GLU A 52 -14.25 -61.22 -3.47
C GLU A 52 -13.56 -62.32 -2.62
N PRO A 53 -12.34 -62.05 -2.09
CA PRO A 53 -11.81 -62.80 -0.97
C PRO A 53 -12.05 -62.06 0.36
N ARG A 54 -12.37 -62.88 1.36
CA ARG A 54 -12.69 -62.59 2.77
C ARG A 54 -11.48 -62.09 3.60
N PRO A 55 -11.75 -61.49 4.79
CA PRO A 55 -10.76 -60.85 5.64
C PRO A 55 -10.01 -61.85 6.53
N ALA A 56 -8.81 -61.48 6.96
CA ALA A 56 -8.10 -62.14 8.05
C ALA A 56 -7.56 -61.10 9.05
N ASP A 57 -7.97 -61.29 10.31
CA ASP A 57 -7.42 -60.67 11.53
C ASP A 57 -5.98 -61.12 11.80
N THR A 58 -5.14 -60.23 12.35
CA THR A 58 -4.60 -60.29 13.74
C THR A 58 -3.47 -59.25 13.93
N THR A 59 -3.63 -58.40 14.96
CA THR A 59 -2.70 -57.97 16.05
C THR A 59 -1.17 -58.04 15.80
N GLU A 60 -0.32 -57.05 16.15
CA GLU A 60 -0.11 -56.35 17.44
C GLU A 60 0.70 -55.01 17.30
N PRO A 61 0.76 -54.16 18.34
CA PRO A 61 1.36 -52.82 18.34
C PRO A 61 2.77 -52.72 18.98
N ALA A 62 3.62 -51.79 18.52
CA ALA A 62 4.79 -51.25 19.24
C ALA A 62 5.38 -50.04 18.47
N PRO A 63 6.24 -49.18 19.05
CA PRO A 63 6.22 -48.52 20.36
C PRO A 63 6.30 -46.97 20.22
N PRO A 64 6.06 -46.16 21.27
CA PRO A 64 6.22 -44.71 21.20
C PRO A 64 7.63 -44.29 21.65
N ALA A 65 8.33 -43.50 20.84
CA ALA A 65 9.43 -42.63 21.25
C ALA A 65 9.84 -41.69 20.10
N PRO A 66 10.48 -40.52 20.36
CA PRO A 66 10.49 -39.70 21.57
C PRO A 66 10.00 -38.26 21.29
N GLU A 67 9.46 -37.62 22.32
CA GLU A 67 9.30 -36.16 22.37
C GLU A 67 10.68 -35.52 22.42
N SER A 68 11.02 -34.73 21.40
CA SER A 68 12.12 -33.76 21.50
C SER A 68 11.95 -32.66 20.45
N GLY A 69 12.04 -31.43 20.94
CA GLY A 69 12.44 -30.27 20.15
C GLY A 69 11.29 -29.47 19.55
N GLU A 70 10.75 -28.55 20.34
CA GLU A 70 10.14 -27.31 19.86
C GLU A 70 11.16 -26.51 19.04
N ASP A 71 11.37 -26.89 17.78
CA ASP A 71 12.06 -26.05 16.81
C ASP A 71 11.05 -25.12 16.13
N ARG A 72 10.89 -23.95 16.76
CA ARG A 72 10.61 -22.63 16.17
C ARG A 72 10.40 -22.64 14.64
N ARG A 73 9.18 -22.93 14.22
CA ARG A 73 8.60 -22.51 12.93
C ARG A 73 7.17 -21.97 13.11
N ALA A 74 6.97 -21.17 14.15
CA ALA A 74 6.06 -20.04 14.02
C ALA A 74 6.86 -18.89 13.38
N ASP A 75 6.20 -18.05 12.59
CA ASP A 75 6.71 -16.82 11.96
C ASP A 75 7.33 -16.95 10.56
N ARG A 76 6.44 -17.00 9.56
CA ARG A 76 6.38 -16.04 8.43
C ARG A 76 5.16 -16.35 7.56
N GLU A 77 4.00 -15.83 7.92
CA GLU A 77 2.83 -15.81 7.04
C GLU A 77 3.10 -14.86 5.85
N ALA A 78 3.36 -15.42 4.68
CA ALA A 78 3.75 -14.67 3.48
C ALA A 78 2.55 -14.08 2.72
N ALA A 79 2.75 -12.92 2.09
CA ALA A 79 1.77 -12.28 1.20
C ALA A 79 1.25 -13.23 0.10
N ALA A 80 -0.03 -13.13 -0.28
CA ALA A 80 -0.63 -14.03 -1.26
C ALA A 80 -0.08 -13.75 -2.66
N GLN A 81 0.68 -14.71 -3.18
CA GLN A 81 1.35 -14.63 -4.48
C GLN A 81 0.52 -15.29 -5.57
N PHE A 82 0.46 -14.65 -6.74
CA PHE A 82 -0.27 -15.14 -7.90
C PHE A 82 0.66 -15.49 -9.05
N PHE A 83 0.41 -16.64 -9.67
CA PHE A 83 1.16 -17.21 -10.78
C PHE A 83 0.23 -17.44 -11.97
N PRO A 84 0.71 -17.37 -13.22
CA PRO A 84 -0.06 -17.88 -14.34
C PRO A 84 -0.33 -19.39 -14.16
N ALA A 85 -1.45 -19.90 -14.67
CA ALA A 85 -1.71 -21.33 -14.62
C ALA A 85 -0.72 -22.09 -15.54
N PRO A 86 0.02 -23.11 -15.04
CA PRO A 86 0.90 -23.92 -15.87
C PRO A 86 0.10 -24.75 -16.88
N ARG A 87 0.79 -25.16 -17.95
CA ARG A 87 0.33 -26.16 -18.92
C ARG A 87 -0.29 -27.37 -18.20
N PRO A 88 -1.51 -27.81 -18.53
CA PRO A 88 -1.80 -29.23 -18.42
C PRO A 88 -0.91 -29.93 -19.45
N GLY A 89 0.13 -30.61 -18.99
CA GLY A 89 0.88 -31.50 -19.88
C GLY A 89 -0.07 -32.55 -20.48
N PRO A 90 0.24 -33.11 -21.66
CA PRO A 90 -0.53 -34.23 -22.19
C PRO A 90 -0.57 -35.31 -21.13
N ALA A 91 -1.78 -35.74 -20.75
CA ALA A 91 -1.95 -36.88 -19.88
C ALA A 91 -1.38 -38.09 -20.62
N VAL A 92 -0.12 -38.43 -20.36
CA VAL A 92 0.40 -39.75 -20.69
C VAL A 92 -0.43 -40.70 -19.83
N PRO A 93 -1.20 -41.64 -20.41
CA PRO A 93 -1.86 -42.66 -19.64
C PRO A 93 -0.76 -43.45 -18.94
N ARG A 94 -0.61 -43.27 -17.63
CA ARG A 94 0.21 -44.19 -16.84
C ARG A 94 -0.56 -45.50 -16.78
N GLU A 95 -0.14 -46.46 -17.60
CA GLU A 95 -0.46 -47.86 -17.35
C GLU A 95 -0.03 -48.22 -15.91
N PRO A 96 -0.84 -49.00 -15.17
CA PRO A 96 -0.49 -49.41 -13.82
C PRO A 96 0.64 -50.45 -13.91
N ALA A 97 1.89 -50.01 -13.85
CA ALA A 97 3.02 -50.87 -13.61
C ALA A 97 2.98 -51.36 -12.14
N GLY A 98 3.04 -52.68 -11.96
CA GLY A 98 3.02 -53.36 -10.67
C GLY A 98 4.20 -53.02 -9.75
N PRO A 99 4.21 -53.58 -8.52
CA PRO A 99 5.13 -53.17 -7.48
C PRO A 99 6.53 -53.69 -7.77
N ALA A 100 7.43 -52.82 -8.23
CA ALA A 100 8.86 -53.06 -8.19
C ALA A 100 9.46 -52.26 -7.02
N ALA A 101 10.06 -53.01 -6.10
CA ALA A 101 10.76 -52.53 -4.93
C ALA A 101 11.97 -51.66 -5.28
N GLY A 102 12.27 -50.70 -4.40
CA GLY A 102 13.62 -50.15 -4.24
C GLY A 102 13.93 -48.84 -4.98
N ALA A 103 13.40 -47.73 -4.46
CA ALA A 103 14.15 -46.47 -4.29
C ALA A 103 13.25 -45.44 -3.59
N ALA A 104 13.49 -45.21 -2.31
CA ALA A 104 12.90 -44.07 -1.62
C ALA A 104 13.42 -42.77 -2.26
N PRO A 105 12.57 -41.83 -2.71
CA PRO A 105 13.04 -40.49 -3.00
C PRO A 105 13.42 -39.84 -1.68
N ALA A 106 14.62 -39.26 -1.63
CA ALA A 106 15.14 -38.56 -0.48
C ALA A 106 14.14 -37.52 0.07
N ALA A 107 13.96 -37.54 1.39
CA ALA A 107 13.28 -36.51 2.14
C ALA A 107 13.93 -35.14 1.89
N GLY A 108 13.16 -34.11 1.54
CA GLY A 108 13.66 -32.73 1.57
C GLY A 108 13.03 -31.66 0.66
N THR A 109 12.10 -31.95 -0.26
CA THR A 109 11.55 -30.89 -1.13
C THR A 109 10.05 -30.64 -0.90
N ALA A 110 9.74 -29.63 -0.08
CA ALA A 110 8.39 -29.09 0.04
C ALA A 110 7.86 -28.64 -1.34
N ARG A 111 6.71 -29.20 -1.76
CA ARG A 111 5.96 -28.83 -2.97
C ARG A 111 5.18 -27.53 -2.74
N ARG A 112 5.16 -26.63 -3.73
CA ARG A 112 4.34 -25.40 -3.71
C ARG A 112 2.97 -25.69 -4.34
N LEU A 113 1.92 -25.71 -3.53
CA LEU A 113 0.55 -25.98 -3.96
C LEU A 113 -0.31 -24.71 -3.93
N GLY A 114 -1.22 -24.57 -4.88
CA GLY A 114 -2.13 -23.42 -4.97
C GLY A 114 -3.51 -23.75 -5.54
N THR A 115 -4.38 -22.75 -5.50
CA THR A 115 -5.77 -22.81 -5.97
C THR A 115 -5.94 -21.98 -7.24
N ALA A 116 -6.64 -22.53 -8.23
CA ALA A 116 -6.96 -21.79 -9.45
C ALA A 116 -7.99 -20.69 -9.17
N LEU A 117 -7.72 -19.49 -9.69
CA LEU A 117 -8.56 -18.31 -9.61
C LEU A 117 -8.79 -17.75 -11.01
N ARG A 118 -9.97 -17.18 -11.25
CA ARG A 118 -10.27 -16.43 -12.47
C ARG A 118 -10.03 -14.94 -12.21
N LEU A 119 -9.16 -14.34 -13.01
CA LEU A 119 -8.80 -12.93 -12.91
C LEU A 119 -9.19 -12.19 -14.20
N PRO A 120 -9.58 -10.91 -14.11
CA PRO A 120 -9.95 -10.11 -15.28
C PRO A 120 -8.76 -9.96 -16.24
N ARG A 121 -9.04 -10.12 -17.53
CA ARG A 121 -8.12 -9.88 -18.63
C ARG A 121 -8.20 -8.41 -19.03
N ALA A 122 -7.08 -7.71 -19.00
CA ALA A 122 -6.99 -6.31 -19.42
C ALA A 122 -7.38 -6.13 -20.90
N ALA A 123 -8.15 -5.09 -21.22
CA ALA A 123 -8.50 -4.75 -22.59
C ALA A 123 -7.26 -4.32 -23.40
N SER A 124 -7.15 -4.80 -24.63
CA SER A 124 -6.08 -4.50 -25.59
C SER A 124 -6.33 -3.19 -26.33
N LEU A 125 -7.56 -2.96 -26.78
CA LEU A 125 -8.03 -1.73 -27.43
C LEU A 125 -8.14 -0.59 -26.41
N ASP A 126 -7.61 0.58 -26.78
CA ASP A 126 -7.62 1.76 -25.93
C ASP A 126 -8.98 2.49 -25.95
N ASP A 127 -9.62 2.64 -27.12
CA ASP A 127 -10.96 3.24 -27.24
C ASP A 127 -11.87 2.45 -28.24
N PRO A 128 -12.60 1.43 -27.77
CA PRO A 128 -13.54 0.67 -28.58
C PRO A 128 -14.69 1.52 -29.14
N LEU A 129 -15.15 2.55 -28.41
CA LEU A 129 -16.28 3.38 -28.81
C LEU A 129 -15.91 4.30 -29.97
N ALA A 130 -14.71 4.88 -29.97
CA ALA A 130 -14.23 5.65 -31.12
C ALA A 130 -14.12 4.79 -32.39
N LEU A 131 -13.73 3.52 -32.26
CA LEU A 131 -13.73 2.58 -33.38
C LEU A 131 -15.15 2.29 -33.90
N MET A 132 -16.12 2.07 -33.00
CA MET A 132 -17.53 1.93 -33.40
C MET A 132 -18.06 3.19 -34.11
N ARG A 133 -17.69 4.38 -33.62
CA ARG A 133 -18.05 5.66 -34.26
C ARG A 133 -17.43 5.82 -35.64
N ALA A 134 -16.20 5.33 -35.85
CA ALA A 134 -15.52 5.35 -37.15
C ALA A 134 -16.24 4.52 -38.23
N LEU A 135 -17.00 3.50 -37.84
CA LEU A 135 -17.77 2.62 -38.73
C LEU A 135 -19.11 3.22 -39.19
N ARG A 136 -19.63 4.24 -38.47
CA ARG A 136 -20.95 4.86 -38.78
C ARG A 136 -21.18 5.23 -40.25
N PRO A 137 -20.21 5.76 -41.03
CA PRO A 137 -20.46 6.18 -42.41
C PRO A 137 -20.93 5.07 -43.36
N VAL A 138 -20.66 3.79 -43.05
CA VAL A 138 -21.14 2.63 -43.83
C VAL A 138 -22.38 1.97 -43.22
N GLY A 139 -22.84 2.41 -42.04
CA GLY A 139 -24.05 1.92 -41.36
C GLY A 139 -25.37 2.45 -41.94
N ARG A 140 -25.45 2.58 -43.27
CA ARG A 140 -26.70 2.94 -43.95
C ARG A 140 -27.69 1.78 -43.86
N ARG A 141 -28.97 2.06 -43.77
CA ARG A 141 -30.02 1.06 -43.92
C ARG A 141 -30.58 1.17 -45.33
N ASN A 142 -30.79 0.04 -45.99
CA ASN A 142 -31.48 0.00 -47.28
C ASN A 142 -32.91 -0.46 -47.05
N ILE A 143 -33.86 0.32 -47.57
CA ILE A 143 -35.27 -0.05 -47.61
C ILE A 143 -35.40 -1.10 -48.72
N GLY A 144 -35.99 -2.28 -48.40
CA GLY A 144 -36.10 -3.41 -49.33
C GLY A 144 -35.15 -4.57 -49.06
N GLY A 145 -34.91 -4.91 -47.78
CA GLY A 145 -34.29 -6.18 -47.41
C GLY A 145 -35.18 -7.39 -47.69
N PRO A 146 -34.64 -8.63 -47.65
CA PRO A 146 -35.49 -9.81 -47.68
C PRO A 146 -36.36 -9.88 -46.42
N GLY A 147 -37.69 -9.92 -46.60
CA GLY A 147 -38.68 -9.94 -45.53
C GLY A 147 -39.55 -8.69 -45.49
N GLU A 148 -40.67 -8.78 -44.80
CA GLU A 148 -41.58 -7.67 -44.54
C GLU A 148 -41.62 -7.40 -43.02
N GLU A 149 -41.58 -6.14 -42.62
CA GLU A 149 -41.76 -5.71 -41.23
C GLU A 149 -43.12 -5.02 -41.07
N LEU A 150 -43.72 -5.13 -39.89
CA LEU A 150 -44.98 -4.46 -39.58
C LEU A 150 -44.72 -2.95 -39.46
N ASP A 151 -45.43 -2.15 -40.26
CA ASP A 151 -45.49 -0.71 -40.02
C ASP A 151 -46.50 -0.47 -38.89
N GLU A 152 -45.99 -0.40 -37.66
CA GLU A 152 -46.80 -0.28 -36.45
C GLU A 152 -47.74 0.93 -36.52
N GLN A 153 -47.24 2.07 -37.00
CA GLN A 153 -48.00 3.32 -37.09
C GLN A 153 -49.13 3.20 -38.13
N LEU A 154 -48.82 2.74 -39.35
CA LEU A 154 -49.84 2.59 -40.39
C LEU A 154 -50.82 1.46 -40.08
N THR A 155 -50.37 0.43 -39.36
CA THR A 155 -51.21 -0.64 -38.84
C THR A 155 -52.21 -0.07 -37.84
N VAL A 156 -51.78 0.76 -36.89
CA VAL A 156 -52.67 1.42 -35.93
C VAL A 156 -53.67 2.32 -36.66
N GLU A 157 -53.21 3.18 -37.55
CA GLU A 157 -54.06 4.11 -38.32
C GLU A 157 -55.12 3.36 -39.14
N ARG A 158 -54.72 2.35 -39.93
CA ARG A 158 -55.69 1.54 -40.70
C ARG A 158 -56.60 0.70 -39.83
N SER A 159 -56.12 0.24 -38.68
CA SER A 159 -56.93 -0.55 -37.76
C SER A 159 -58.01 0.31 -37.08
N ILE A 160 -57.68 1.57 -36.76
CA ILE A 160 -58.63 2.55 -36.23
C ILE A 160 -59.66 2.93 -37.31
N GLU A 161 -59.20 3.29 -38.51
CA GLU A 161 -60.10 3.68 -39.62
C GLU A 161 -61.10 2.58 -39.99
N ARG A 162 -60.66 1.32 -39.98
CA ARG A 162 -61.48 0.17 -40.40
C ARG A 162 -62.18 -0.52 -39.23
N MET A 163 -61.91 -0.10 -37.99
CA MET A 163 -62.40 -0.71 -36.75
C MET A 163 -62.11 -2.23 -36.67
N VAL A 164 -61.03 -2.69 -37.31
CA VAL A 164 -60.57 -4.09 -37.29
C VAL A 164 -59.06 -4.13 -37.46
N LEU A 165 -58.36 -4.96 -36.67
CA LEU A 165 -56.89 -5.07 -36.71
C LEU A 165 -56.42 -5.47 -38.10
N THR A 166 -55.81 -4.52 -38.82
CA THR A 166 -55.36 -4.67 -40.20
C THR A 166 -53.85 -4.42 -40.26
N PRO A 167 -53.01 -5.48 -40.17
CA PRO A 167 -51.56 -5.32 -40.23
C PRO A 167 -51.13 -4.76 -41.59
N VAL A 168 -50.34 -3.69 -41.56
CA VAL A 168 -49.71 -3.12 -42.75
C VAL A 168 -48.25 -3.50 -42.73
N LEU A 169 -47.83 -4.24 -43.75
CA LEU A 169 -46.46 -4.68 -43.91
C LEU A 169 -45.71 -3.72 -44.85
N ARG A 170 -44.45 -3.41 -44.53
CA ARG A 170 -43.53 -2.68 -45.39
C ARG A 170 -42.26 -3.51 -45.60
N PRO A 171 -41.50 -3.30 -46.70
CA PRO A 171 -40.24 -4.01 -46.90
C PRO A 171 -39.29 -3.79 -45.72
N ALA A 172 -38.77 -4.86 -45.14
CA ALA A 172 -37.94 -4.77 -43.94
C ALA A 172 -36.67 -3.93 -44.21
N GLU A 173 -36.30 -3.07 -43.27
CA GLU A 173 -35.03 -2.36 -43.36
C GLU A 173 -33.88 -3.34 -43.12
N SER A 174 -33.04 -3.57 -44.13
CA SER A 174 -31.84 -4.40 -43.94
C SER A 174 -30.56 -3.56 -44.02
N ARG A 175 -29.57 -4.00 -43.25
CA ARG A 175 -28.19 -3.55 -43.43
C ARG A 175 -27.70 -4.02 -44.79
N TRP A 176 -26.95 -3.21 -45.51
CA TRP A 176 -26.63 -3.44 -46.92
C TRP A 176 -25.27 -4.10 -47.18
N LEU A 177 -24.38 -4.14 -46.17
CA LEU A 177 -22.97 -4.54 -46.31
C LEU A 177 -22.60 -5.66 -45.34
N ASP A 178 -21.94 -6.70 -45.84
CA ASP A 178 -21.31 -7.76 -45.05
C ASP A 178 -19.83 -7.43 -44.80
N VAL A 179 -19.26 -7.96 -43.71
CA VAL A 179 -17.81 -7.91 -43.47
C VAL A 179 -17.21 -9.31 -43.29
N ALA A 180 -16.17 -9.58 -44.07
CA ALA A 180 -15.29 -10.73 -43.86
C ALA A 180 -13.99 -10.25 -43.20
N LEU A 181 -13.83 -10.54 -41.91
CA LEU A 181 -12.61 -10.30 -41.16
C LEU A 181 -11.66 -11.46 -41.35
N VAL A 182 -10.62 -11.29 -42.16
CA VAL A 182 -9.61 -12.31 -42.45
C VAL A 182 -8.39 -12.09 -41.57
N VAL A 183 -8.12 -12.98 -40.64
CA VAL A 183 -7.04 -12.89 -39.65
C VAL A 183 -5.86 -13.74 -40.12
N ASP A 184 -4.68 -13.14 -40.26
CA ASP A 184 -3.45 -13.87 -40.55
C ASP A 184 -3.13 -14.87 -39.42
N ALA A 185 -2.83 -16.12 -39.79
CA ALA A 185 -2.55 -17.21 -38.88
C ALA A 185 -1.04 -17.45 -38.66
N HIS A 186 -0.18 -16.55 -39.15
CA HIS A 186 1.26 -16.59 -38.88
C HIS A 186 1.55 -16.52 -37.36
N HIS A 187 2.63 -17.15 -36.89
CA HIS A 187 2.95 -17.23 -35.46
C HIS A 187 3.23 -15.86 -34.81
N SER A 188 3.66 -14.86 -35.59
CA SER A 188 3.80 -13.48 -35.10
C SER A 188 2.45 -12.87 -34.66
N MET A 189 1.33 -13.40 -35.14
CA MET A 189 -0.03 -12.99 -34.76
C MET A 189 -0.49 -13.48 -33.40
N LEU A 190 0.30 -14.34 -32.71
CA LEU A 190 0.00 -14.81 -31.36
C LEU A 190 -0.07 -13.68 -30.33
N LEU A 191 0.81 -12.67 -30.43
CA LEU A 191 0.80 -11.50 -29.55
C LEU A 191 -0.50 -10.68 -29.68
N TRP A 192 -1.14 -10.74 -30.85
CA TRP A 192 -2.31 -9.92 -31.19
C TRP A 192 -3.65 -10.65 -30.95
N SER A 193 -3.65 -11.84 -30.34
CA SER A 193 -4.88 -12.65 -30.25
C SER A 193 -6.03 -11.95 -29.52
N ASP A 194 -5.71 -11.22 -28.45
CA ASP A 194 -6.73 -10.51 -27.66
C ASP A 194 -7.29 -9.32 -28.42
N LEU A 195 -6.41 -8.59 -29.10
CA LEU A 195 -6.77 -7.50 -29.99
C LEU A 195 -7.68 -7.98 -31.13
N VAL A 196 -7.39 -9.14 -31.73
CA VAL A 196 -8.22 -9.74 -32.78
C VAL A 196 -9.64 -10.00 -32.28
N GLU A 197 -9.77 -10.61 -31.10
CA GLU A 197 -11.09 -10.89 -30.51
C GLU A 197 -11.84 -9.61 -30.13
N GLU A 198 -11.14 -8.59 -29.65
CA GLU A 198 -11.74 -7.30 -29.34
C GLU A 198 -12.22 -6.56 -30.59
N VAL A 199 -11.44 -6.58 -31.68
CA VAL A 199 -11.83 -6.02 -32.98
C VAL A 199 -13.03 -6.77 -33.56
N ARG A 200 -13.04 -8.11 -33.51
CA ARG A 200 -14.21 -8.92 -33.88
C ARG A 200 -15.43 -8.52 -33.06
N GLY A 201 -15.27 -8.34 -31.75
CA GLY A 201 -16.31 -7.87 -30.85
C GLY A 201 -16.82 -6.47 -31.20
N VAL A 202 -15.94 -5.53 -31.55
CA VAL A 202 -16.30 -4.17 -31.99
C VAL A 202 -17.10 -4.21 -33.29
N LEU A 203 -16.66 -4.97 -34.30
CA LEU A 203 -17.37 -5.10 -35.58
C LEU A 203 -18.77 -5.70 -35.35
N THR A 204 -18.87 -6.73 -34.51
CA THR A 204 -20.15 -7.40 -34.19
C THR A 204 -21.09 -6.46 -33.41
N ARG A 205 -20.61 -5.85 -32.31
CA ARG A 205 -21.41 -4.96 -31.45
C ARG A 205 -21.73 -3.62 -32.09
N SER A 206 -21.01 -3.21 -33.14
CA SER A 206 -21.31 -1.98 -33.88
C SER A 206 -22.71 -2.00 -34.50
N GLY A 207 -23.24 -3.18 -34.81
CA GLY A 207 -24.52 -3.32 -35.51
C GLY A 207 -24.55 -2.61 -36.86
N VAL A 208 -23.39 -2.39 -37.50
CA VAL A 208 -23.27 -1.71 -38.79
C VAL A 208 -23.44 -2.67 -39.98
N PHE A 209 -22.91 -3.89 -39.85
CA PHE A 209 -22.88 -4.89 -40.91
C PHE A 209 -24.07 -5.85 -40.80
N ARG A 210 -24.51 -6.37 -41.95
CA ARG A 210 -25.55 -7.41 -42.02
C ARG A 210 -25.03 -8.73 -41.46
N ASP A 211 -23.84 -9.13 -41.88
CA ASP A 211 -23.14 -10.32 -41.41
C ASP A 211 -21.66 -9.99 -41.10
N VAL A 212 -21.14 -10.57 -40.02
CA VAL A 212 -19.75 -10.42 -39.57
C VAL A 212 -19.14 -11.81 -39.47
N ARG A 213 -18.34 -12.20 -40.47
CA ARG A 213 -17.67 -13.51 -40.50
C ARG A 213 -16.16 -13.38 -40.31
N THR A 214 -15.61 -14.20 -39.44
CA THR A 214 -14.16 -14.29 -39.22
C THR A 214 -13.58 -15.49 -39.96
N TRP A 215 -12.49 -15.26 -40.68
CA TRP A 215 -11.72 -16.26 -41.40
C TRP A 215 -10.27 -16.22 -40.92
N ARG A 216 -9.56 -17.34 -40.97
CA ARG A 216 -8.12 -17.44 -40.73
C ARG A 216 -7.40 -17.61 -42.06
N LEU A 217 -6.39 -16.79 -42.32
CA LEU A 217 -5.52 -16.89 -43.49
C LEU A 217 -4.25 -17.67 -43.11
N THR A 218 -4.12 -18.87 -43.65
CA THR A 218 -2.98 -19.78 -43.45
C THR A 218 -2.08 -19.75 -44.68
N GLY A 219 -0.86 -20.29 -44.57
CA GLY A 219 0.09 -20.35 -45.68
C GLY A 219 0.72 -18.99 -46.06
N THR A 220 0.84 -18.08 -45.09
CA THR A 220 1.48 -16.76 -45.24
C THR A 220 2.99 -16.77 -44.99
N GLY A 221 3.55 -17.89 -44.53
CA GLY A 221 5.00 -18.09 -44.44
C GLY A 221 5.68 -18.14 -45.81
N SER A 222 7.00 -17.99 -45.85
CA SER A 222 7.77 -18.03 -47.09
C SER A 222 7.58 -19.37 -47.83
N GLY A 223 7.26 -19.33 -49.12
CA GLY A 223 6.94 -20.50 -49.94
C GLY A 223 5.59 -21.17 -49.66
N GLY A 224 4.75 -20.57 -48.81
CA GLY A 224 3.43 -21.09 -48.45
C GLY A 224 2.34 -20.79 -49.49
N THR A 225 1.36 -21.68 -49.59
CA THR A 225 0.15 -21.45 -50.41
C THR A 225 -0.95 -20.84 -49.55
N PRO A 226 -1.44 -19.62 -49.85
CA PRO A 226 -2.44 -18.96 -49.02
C PRO A 226 -3.79 -19.68 -49.08
N MET A 227 -4.35 -20.03 -47.91
CA MET A 227 -5.66 -20.67 -47.78
C MET A 227 -6.49 -20.03 -46.66
N VAL A 228 -7.82 -20.15 -46.72
CA VAL A 228 -8.73 -19.57 -45.71
C VAL A 228 -9.49 -20.65 -44.93
N ALA A 229 -9.73 -20.46 -43.64
CA ALA A 229 -10.48 -21.40 -42.79
C ALA A 229 -11.42 -20.65 -41.84
N LEU A 230 -12.54 -21.25 -41.41
CA LEU A 230 -13.50 -20.61 -40.49
C LEU A 230 -13.07 -20.72 -39.00
N GLY A 231 -12.22 -21.68 -38.68
CA GLY A 231 -11.68 -21.96 -37.34
C GLY A 231 -10.33 -22.66 -37.39
N ARG A 232 -9.73 -22.99 -36.23
CA ARG A 232 -8.45 -23.72 -36.16
C ARG A 232 -8.58 -25.16 -36.68
N ASP A 233 -9.69 -25.83 -36.38
CA ASP A 233 -9.90 -27.25 -36.71
C ASP A 233 -10.77 -27.45 -37.97
N THR A 234 -11.07 -26.37 -38.69
CA THR A 234 -11.84 -26.46 -39.95
C THR A 234 -10.89 -26.65 -41.13
N PRO A 235 -11.25 -27.51 -42.10
CA PRO A 235 -10.41 -27.75 -43.28
C PRO A 235 -10.18 -26.45 -44.06
N PRO A 236 -8.95 -26.23 -44.57
CA PRO A 236 -8.62 -25.04 -45.34
C PRO A 236 -9.37 -25.05 -46.67
N ARG A 237 -9.83 -23.88 -47.08
CA ARG A 237 -10.68 -23.62 -48.25
C ARG A 237 -9.99 -22.67 -49.22
N ASN A 238 -10.54 -22.61 -50.43
CA ASN A 238 -10.01 -21.71 -51.45
C ASN A 238 -10.29 -20.25 -51.06
N PRO A 239 -9.28 -19.36 -51.01
CA PRO A 239 -9.48 -17.93 -50.72
C PRO A 239 -10.52 -17.24 -51.62
N LEU A 240 -10.71 -17.73 -52.84
CA LEU A 240 -11.70 -17.18 -53.77
C LEU A 240 -13.15 -17.32 -53.32
N GLU A 241 -13.46 -18.21 -52.37
CA GLU A 241 -14.82 -18.33 -51.79
C GLU A 241 -15.28 -17.04 -51.07
N LEU A 242 -14.36 -16.15 -50.68
CA LEU A 242 -14.71 -14.88 -50.05
C LEU A 242 -15.18 -13.82 -51.05
N VAL A 243 -14.93 -14.03 -52.35
CA VAL A 243 -15.33 -13.10 -53.40
C VAL A 243 -16.86 -13.08 -53.51
N ASP A 244 -17.46 -11.94 -53.20
CA ASP A 244 -18.86 -11.67 -53.53
C ASP A 244 -18.94 -10.89 -54.88
N PRO A 245 -19.51 -11.49 -55.94
CA PRO A 245 -19.71 -10.80 -57.22
C PRO A 245 -20.68 -9.62 -57.14
N ALA A 246 -21.58 -9.59 -56.15
CA ALA A 246 -22.51 -8.48 -55.96
C ALA A 246 -21.83 -7.22 -55.37
N GLY A 247 -20.57 -7.34 -54.91
CA GLY A 247 -19.80 -6.24 -54.32
C GLY A 247 -20.38 -5.72 -53.00
N ARG A 248 -21.16 -6.55 -52.28
CA ARG A 248 -21.81 -6.19 -51.01
C ARG A 248 -21.01 -6.69 -49.81
N ARG A 249 -19.73 -7.02 -50.00
CA ARG A 249 -18.82 -7.47 -48.95
C ARG A 249 -17.57 -6.61 -48.86
N LEU A 250 -17.26 -6.18 -47.64
CA LEU A 250 -16.00 -5.59 -47.27
C LEU A 250 -15.08 -6.67 -46.70
N ILE A 251 -13.90 -6.85 -47.30
CA ILE A 251 -12.87 -7.79 -46.82
C ILE A 251 -11.81 -7.00 -46.06
N LEU A 252 -11.67 -7.28 -44.76
CA LEU A 252 -10.68 -6.65 -43.89
C LEU A 252 -9.66 -7.71 -43.49
N VAL A 253 -8.42 -7.58 -43.97
CA VAL A 253 -7.33 -8.50 -43.64
C VAL A 253 -6.56 -7.97 -42.44
N LEU A 254 -6.69 -8.61 -41.29
CA LEU A 254 -5.99 -8.25 -40.05
C LEU A 254 -4.66 -9.00 -39.96
N SER A 255 -3.54 -8.28 -40.04
CA SER A 255 -2.19 -8.86 -40.04
C SER A 255 -1.15 -7.84 -39.54
N ASP A 256 0.01 -8.31 -39.08
CA ASP A 256 1.20 -7.49 -38.85
C ASP A 256 2.07 -7.35 -40.11
N THR A 257 1.72 -8.07 -41.19
CA THR A 257 2.43 -8.14 -42.48
C THR A 257 3.88 -8.60 -42.38
N VAL A 258 4.28 -9.27 -41.29
CA VAL A 258 5.66 -9.73 -41.05
C VAL A 258 5.98 -11.02 -41.82
N ALA A 259 4.98 -11.86 -42.06
CA ALA A 259 5.18 -13.15 -42.73
C ALA A 259 5.76 -12.99 -44.16
N GLY A 260 6.77 -13.81 -44.50
CA GLY A 260 7.51 -13.66 -45.77
C GLY A 260 6.63 -13.76 -47.02
N GLY A 261 5.55 -14.53 -46.97
CA GLY A 261 4.59 -14.71 -48.07
C GLY A 261 3.89 -13.42 -48.52
N TRP A 262 3.90 -12.35 -47.72
CA TRP A 262 3.45 -11.01 -48.13
C TRP A 262 4.28 -10.41 -49.28
N ARG A 263 5.55 -10.83 -49.43
CA ARG A 263 6.40 -10.46 -50.57
C ARG A 263 6.10 -11.28 -51.82
N GLU A 264 5.46 -12.43 -51.68
CA GLU A 264 5.38 -13.44 -52.71
C GLU A 264 4.16 -13.27 -53.63
N ALA A 265 4.27 -13.81 -54.83
CA ALA A 265 3.23 -13.73 -55.86
C ALA A 265 1.89 -14.39 -55.46
N PRO A 266 1.85 -15.55 -54.77
CA PRO A 266 0.58 -16.21 -54.43
C PRO A 266 -0.35 -15.34 -53.58
N LEU A 267 0.14 -14.76 -52.48
CA LEU A 267 -0.69 -13.93 -51.60
C LEU A 267 -1.11 -12.62 -52.27
N ARG A 268 -0.22 -12.00 -53.06
CA ARG A 268 -0.55 -10.83 -53.87
C ARG A 268 -1.61 -11.15 -54.93
N GLY A 269 -1.58 -12.36 -55.50
CA GLY A 269 -2.59 -12.87 -56.43
C GLY A 269 -3.98 -12.95 -55.80
N VAL A 270 -4.08 -13.50 -54.58
CA VAL A 270 -5.34 -13.54 -53.80
C VAL A 270 -5.87 -12.12 -53.54
N LEU A 271 -5.02 -11.20 -53.07
CA LEU A 271 -5.42 -9.80 -52.84
C LEU A 271 -5.89 -9.11 -54.13
N ARG A 272 -5.24 -9.38 -55.27
CA ARG A 272 -5.69 -8.87 -56.58
C ARG A 272 -7.08 -9.37 -56.93
N GLN A 273 -7.33 -10.67 -56.78
CA GLN A 273 -8.63 -11.29 -57.08
C GLN A 273 -9.75 -10.76 -56.17
N TRP A 274 -9.50 -10.63 -54.87
CA TRP A 274 -10.44 -10.00 -53.94
C TRP A 274 -10.73 -8.55 -54.32
N SER A 275 -9.69 -7.76 -54.60
CA SER A 275 -9.81 -6.34 -54.93
C SER A 275 -10.56 -6.05 -56.23
N ALA A 276 -10.67 -7.04 -57.12
CA ALA A 276 -11.35 -6.91 -58.40
C ALA A 276 -12.89 -6.82 -58.26
N HIS A 277 -13.45 -7.45 -57.22
CA HIS A 277 -14.90 -7.57 -57.02
C HIS A 277 -15.37 -6.91 -55.72
N ASN A 278 -14.51 -6.83 -54.70
CA ASN A 278 -14.86 -6.38 -53.36
C ASN A 278 -14.00 -5.20 -52.91
N ALA A 279 -14.51 -4.45 -51.93
CA ALA A 279 -13.68 -3.53 -51.17
C ALA A 279 -12.77 -4.34 -50.25
N VAL A 280 -11.45 -4.16 -50.40
CA VAL A 280 -10.41 -4.88 -49.64
C VAL A 280 -9.49 -3.87 -48.98
N ALA A 281 -9.16 -4.10 -47.72
CA ALA A 281 -8.14 -3.35 -46.98
C ALA A 281 -7.37 -4.26 -46.03
N VAL A 282 -6.11 -3.92 -45.77
CA VAL A 282 -5.30 -4.53 -44.71
C VAL A 282 -5.41 -3.67 -43.47
N LEU A 283 -5.93 -4.24 -42.39
CA LEU A 283 -5.84 -3.69 -41.05
C LEU A 283 -4.51 -4.14 -40.46
N ASN A 284 -3.55 -3.21 -40.39
CA ASN A 284 -2.25 -3.53 -39.81
C ASN A 284 -2.32 -3.33 -38.29
N VAL A 285 -2.03 -4.39 -37.54
CA VAL A 285 -1.99 -4.37 -36.06
C VAL A 285 -0.79 -3.58 -35.54
N LEU A 286 0.26 -3.43 -36.35
CA LEU A 286 1.41 -2.61 -36.02
C LEU A 286 1.08 -1.12 -36.14
N PRO A 287 1.66 -0.27 -35.28
CA PRO A 287 1.64 1.18 -35.45
C PRO A 287 2.22 1.60 -36.80
N GLU A 288 1.70 2.68 -37.38
CA GLU A 288 2.09 3.14 -38.73
C GLU A 288 3.61 3.37 -38.88
N ARG A 289 4.27 3.85 -37.81
CA ARG A 289 5.73 4.02 -37.76
C ARG A 289 6.53 2.71 -37.91
N LEU A 290 5.95 1.57 -37.56
CA LEU A 290 6.61 0.25 -37.60
C LEU A 290 6.30 -0.55 -38.86
N TRP A 291 5.47 -0.04 -39.79
CA TRP A 291 5.12 -0.78 -41.01
C TRP A 291 6.32 -1.07 -41.91
N ALA A 292 7.40 -0.29 -41.80
CA ALA A 292 8.65 -0.56 -42.48
C ALA A 292 9.35 -1.85 -42.01
N ARG A 293 9.00 -2.37 -40.82
CA ARG A 293 9.53 -3.65 -40.29
C ARG A 293 8.78 -4.87 -40.82
N GLY A 294 7.62 -4.68 -41.45
CA GLY A 294 6.88 -5.76 -42.11
C GLY A 294 7.62 -6.27 -43.34
N ALA A 295 7.22 -7.44 -43.84
CA ALA A 295 7.73 -7.98 -45.09
C ALA A 295 7.38 -7.05 -46.28
N VAL A 296 6.35 -6.21 -46.18
CA VAL A 296 5.98 -5.24 -47.20
C VAL A 296 5.83 -3.84 -46.61
N SER A 297 6.32 -2.82 -47.33
CA SER A 297 6.21 -1.42 -46.91
C SER A 297 5.12 -0.69 -47.69
N PRO A 298 4.04 -0.23 -47.04
CA PRO A 298 2.99 0.56 -47.67
C PRO A 298 3.49 1.94 -48.13
N VAL A 299 3.02 2.40 -49.28
CA VAL A 299 3.39 3.71 -49.85
C VAL A 299 2.18 4.65 -49.94
N PRO A 300 2.34 5.97 -49.79
CA PRO A 300 1.21 6.90 -49.75
C PRO A 300 0.56 7.14 -51.11
N PHE A 301 -0.76 6.96 -51.18
CA PHE A 301 -1.63 7.26 -52.31
C PHE A 301 -2.78 8.18 -51.90
N ALA A 302 -3.18 9.09 -52.78
CA ALA A 302 -4.49 9.71 -52.72
C ALA A 302 -5.47 8.80 -53.46
N VAL A 303 -6.52 8.35 -52.78
CA VAL A 303 -7.54 7.44 -53.33
C VAL A 303 -8.94 8.02 -53.21
N ARG A 304 -9.84 7.58 -54.09
CA ARG A 304 -11.24 8.01 -54.14
C ARG A 304 -12.12 6.92 -54.75
N ALA A 305 -13.27 6.68 -54.13
CA ALA A 305 -14.32 5.83 -54.67
C ALA A 305 -15.55 6.68 -54.97
N ASP A 306 -16.19 6.39 -56.10
CA ASP A 306 -17.35 7.10 -56.65
C ASP A 306 -18.69 6.44 -56.32
N ARG A 307 -18.68 5.20 -55.82
CA ARG A 307 -19.85 4.45 -55.37
C ARG A 307 -19.58 3.73 -54.04
N PRO A 308 -20.61 3.52 -53.20
CA PRO A 308 -20.48 2.73 -51.97
C PRO A 308 -19.99 1.31 -52.25
N ALA A 309 -19.09 0.80 -51.41
CA ALA A 309 -18.46 -0.52 -51.52
C ALA A 309 -17.86 -0.82 -52.91
N ALA A 310 -17.41 0.20 -53.64
CA ALA A 310 -16.70 0.01 -54.89
C ALA A 310 -15.51 -0.95 -54.70
N ALA A 311 -15.33 -1.87 -55.65
CA ALA A 311 -14.19 -2.77 -55.67
C ALA A 311 -12.89 -1.95 -55.61
N THR A 312 -11.93 -2.32 -54.76
CA THR A 312 -10.72 -1.50 -54.55
C THR A 312 -9.95 -1.28 -55.86
N ARG A 313 -10.00 -2.23 -56.80
CA ARG A 313 -9.41 -2.09 -58.13
C ARG A 313 -10.02 -0.94 -58.94
N SER A 314 -11.30 -0.62 -58.76
CA SER A 314 -11.98 0.48 -59.47
C SER A 314 -11.82 1.85 -58.81
N TRP A 315 -11.13 1.95 -57.67
CA TRP A 315 -10.86 3.24 -57.04
C TRP A 315 -9.91 4.09 -57.89
N GLN A 316 -10.21 5.37 -57.98
CA GLN A 316 -9.29 6.36 -58.56
C GLN A 316 -8.13 6.56 -57.59
N ARG A 317 -6.91 6.67 -58.13
CA ARG A 317 -5.67 6.67 -57.33
C ARG A 317 -4.59 7.52 -57.96
N VAL A 318 -3.91 8.32 -57.13
CA VAL A 318 -2.79 9.16 -57.52
C VAL A 318 -1.65 8.96 -56.53
N PRO A 319 -0.43 8.57 -56.96
CA PRO A 319 0.71 8.45 -56.06
C PRO A 319 1.10 9.84 -55.52
N VAL A 320 1.40 9.94 -54.22
CA VAL A 320 1.73 11.23 -53.57
C VAL A 320 3.20 11.63 -53.80
N VAL A 321 4.07 10.69 -54.18
CA VAL A 321 5.51 10.93 -54.38
C VAL A 321 5.87 11.07 -55.87
N ARG A 322 6.57 12.16 -56.22
CA ARG A 322 6.89 12.62 -57.60
C ARG A 322 7.69 11.65 -58.50
N ARG A 323 8.20 10.52 -58.00
CA ARG A 323 9.03 9.57 -58.78
C ARG A 323 8.39 8.19 -59.05
N ALA A 324 7.12 7.98 -58.70
CA ALA A 324 6.46 6.70 -58.98
C ALA A 324 5.81 6.67 -60.38
N ARG A 325 6.34 5.84 -61.30
CA ARG A 325 5.62 5.47 -62.54
C ARG A 325 4.37 4.63 -62.19
N GLY A 326 3.21 5.04 -62.71
CA GLY A 326 2.08 4.17 -63.07
C GLY A 326 1.13 3.70 -61.94
N GLY A 327 -0.18 3.87 -62.20
CA GLY A 327 -1.33 3.52 -61.34
C GLY A 327 -1.69 2.03 -61.31
N GLY A 328 -0.77 1.20 -60.83
CA GLY A 328 -1.02 -0.22 -60.58
C GLY A 328 -2.12 -0.51 -59.55
N ALA A 329 -2.58 -1.75 -59.48
CA ALA A 329 -3.52 -2.21 -58.46
C ALA A 329 -2.92 -2.04 -57.06
N VAL A 330 -3.69 -1.42 -56.18
CA VAL A 330 -3.26 -1.13 -54.81
C VAL A 330 -4.31 -1.59 -53.81
N VAL A 331 -3.87 -2.00 -52.61
CA VAL A 331 -4.75 -2.28 -51.48
C VAL A 331 -4.40 -1.35 -50.34
N PRO A 332 -5.36 -0.59 -49.77
CA PRO A 332 -5.09 0.30 -48.65
C PRO A 332 -4.65 -0.48 -47.41
N VAL A 333 -3.70 0.09 -46.67
CA VAL A 333 -3.27 -0.36 -45.35
C VAL A 333 -3.64 0.72 -44.36
N VAL A 334 -4.36 0.36 -43.31
CA VAL A 334 -4.73 1.27 -42.23
C VAL A 334 -4.48 0.63 -40.88
N GLY A 335 -4.06 1.43 -39.92
CA GLY A 335 -3.91 0.98 -38.54
C GLY A 335 -5.25 0.87 -37.83
N LEU A 336 -5.24 0.27 -36.64
CA LEU A 336 -6.41 0.13 -35.76
C LEU A 336 -6.77 1.41 -34.98
N ALA A 337 -6.08 2.53 -35.23
CA ALA A 337 -6.50 3.82 -34.70
C ALA A 337 -7.82 4.28 -35.36
N SER A 338 -8.75 4.82 -34.57
CA SER A 338 -10.08 5.23 -35.02
C SER A 338 -10.04 6.20 -36.20
N GLY A 339 -9.09 7.16 -36.21
CA GLY A 339 -8.89 8.08 -37.32
C GLY A 339 -8.43 7.42 -38.62
N SER A 340 -7.57 6.40 -38.54
CA SER A 340 -7.09 5.64 -39.70
C SER A 340 -8.21 4.78 -40.30
N LEU A 341 -8.97 4.09 -39.44
CA LEU A 341 -10.15 3.33 -39.88
C LEU A 341 -11.21 4.26 -40.47
N ALA A 342 -11.50 5.41 -39.85
CA ALA A 342 -12.47 6.38 -40.37
C ALA A 342 -12.10 6.89 -41.77
N ARG A 343 -10.80 7.10 -42.05
CA ARG A 343 -10.35 7.49 -43.41
C ARG A 343 -10.68 6.40 -44.44
N LEU A 344 -10.42 5.13 -44.14
CA LEU A 344 -10.78 4.01 -45.01
C LEU A 344 -12.30 3.92 -45.20
N ILE A 345 -13.05 3.91 -44.10
CA ILE A 345 -14.50 3.70 -44.11
C ILE A 345 -15.21 4.80 -44.91
N ARG A 346 -14.71 6.05 -44.86
CA ARG A 346 -15.27 7.13 -45.69
C ARG A 346 -15.00 6.92 -47.19
N VAL A 347 -13.85 6.36 -47.59
CA VAL A 347 -13.62 5.94 -48.99
C VAL A 347 -14.62 4.83 -49.36
N VAL A 348 -14.74 3.79 -48.53
CA VAL A 348 -15.68 2.68 -48.76
C VAL A 348 -17.14 3.15 -48.83
N SER A 349 -17.51 4.19 -48.08
CA SER A 349 -18.86 4.77 -48.12
C SER A 349 -19.20 5.46 -49.45
N GLY A 350 -18.21 5.66 -50.33
CA GLY A 350 -18.40 6.28 -51.64
C GLY A 350 -18.72 7.76 -51.56
N ASP A 351 -18.10 8.51 -50.64
CA ASP A 351 -18.36 9.95 -50.48
C ASP A 351 -17.78 10.82 -51.62
N GLY A 352 -17.10 10.21 -52.59
CA GLY A 352 -16.55 10.87 -53.77
C GLY A 352 -15.37 11.80 -53.49
N ARG A 353 -14.81 11.81 -52.27
CA ARG A 353 -13.73 12.72 -51.87
C ARG A 353 -12.35 12.04 -51.93
N TRP A 354 -11.34 12.79 -52.34
CA TRP A 354 -9.95 12.33 -52.31
C TRP A 354 -9.44 12.21 -50.87
N ARG A 355 -8.81 11.08 -50.54
CA ARG A 355 -8.26 10.80 -49.21
C ARG A 355 -6.87 10.19 -49.33
N ARG A 356 -5.94 10.61 -48.47
CA ARG A 356 -4.60 10.04 -48.39
C ARG A 356 -4.62 8.79 -47.51
N LEU A 357 -4.24 7.65 -48.08
CA LEU A 357 -4.07 6.36 -47.42
C LEU A 357 -2.71 5.77 -47.82
N ALA A 358 -2.11 5.00 -46.91
CA ALA A 358 -1.00 4.14 -47.29
C ALA A 358 -1.55 2.92 -48.04
N CYS A 359 -0.85 2.44 -49.05
CA CYS A 359 -1.31 1.31 -49.86
C CYS A 359 -0.16 0.36 -50.24
N LEU A 360 -0.46 -0.93 -50.25
CA LEU A 360 0.40 -1.97 -50.84
C LEU A 360 0.23 -1.95 -52.35
N ARG A 361 1.35 -1.95 -53.08
CA ARG A 361 1.35 -2.14 -54.53
C ARG A 361 1.31 -3.63 -54.85
N LEU A 362 0.28 -4.07 -55.57
CA LEU A 362 0.14 -5.47 -55.98
C LEU A 362 0.90 -5.82 -57.27
N ASP A 363 1.38 -4.78 -57.96
CA ASP A 363 2.08 -4.86 -59.25
C ASP A 363 3.59 -4.55 -59.13
N ALA A 364 4.09 -4.37 -57.90
CA ALA A 364 5.52 -4.18 -57.69
C ALA A 364 6.24 -5.51 -57.93
N GLU A 365 7.16 -5.56 -58.90
CA GLU A 365 8.14 -6.65 -58.99
C GLU A 365 8.90 -6.74 -57.65
N PRO A 366 9.25 -7.96 -57.20
CA PRO A 366 10.11 -8.11 -56.03
C PRO A 366 11.44 -7.43 -56.35
N LYS A 367 11.62 -6.19 -55.88
CA LYS A 367 12.94 -5.60 -55.83
C LYS A 367 13.76 -6.49 -54.90
N HIS A 368 14.70 -7.25 -55.47
CA HIS A 368 15.93 -7.57 -54.78
C HIS A 368 16.60 -6.22 -54.50
N GLU A 369 16.19 -5.53 -53.43
CA GLU A 369 17.09 -4.58 -52.83
C GLU A 369 18.32 -5.37 -52.44
N ALA A 370 19.44 -4.98 -53.06
CA ALA A 370 20.73 -5.59 -52.89
C ALA A 370 20.95 -5.92 -51.42
N ALA A 371 21.50 -7.11 -51.19
CA ALA A 371 22.18 -7.47 -49.97
C ALA A 371 23.20 -6.35 -49.62
N TYR A 372 22.76 -5.31 -48.92
CA TYR A 372 23.51 -4.84 -47.78
C TYR A 372 23.65 -6.08 -46.92
N GLY A 373 24.90 -6.54 -46.78
CA GLY A 373 25.24 -7.87 -46.29
C GLY A 373 24.22 -8.36 -45.30
N LEU A 374 23.63 -9.53 -45.57
CA LEU A 374 22.99 -10.29 -44.52
C LEU A 374 23.97 -10.21 -43.35
N PRO A 375 23.60 -9.60 -42.20
CA PRO A 375 24.38 -9.82 -41.01
C PRO A 375 24.55 -11.33 -40.96
N GLU A 376 25.79 -11.79 -40.75
CA GLU A 376 26.02 -13.19 -40.43
C GLU A 376 24.90 -13.65 -39.48
N PRO A 377 24.38 -14.89 -39.65
CA PRO A 377 23.35 -15.40 -38.75
C PRO A 377 23.82 -15.02 -37.35
N PRO A 378 23.02 -14.25 -36.58
CA PRO A 378 23.50 -13.70 -35.33
C PRO A 378 24.11 -14.86 -34.55
N ASP A 379 25.30 -14.68 -33.96
CA ASP A 379 25.35 -14.84 -32.52
C ASP A 379 24.30 -15.81 -32.00
N PRO A 380 24.44 -17.14 -31.97
CA PRO A 380 23.42 -17.97 -31.33
C PRO A 380 23.21 -17.55 -29.86
N PHE A 381 24.18 -16.78 -29.32
CA PHE A 381 24.12 -16.03 -28.08
C PHE A 381 24.67 -14.60 -28.31
N PRO A 382 23.86 -13.65 -28.82
CA PRO A 382 24.32 -12.28 -28.97
C PRO A 382 24.53 -11.67 -27.57
N ASP A 383 25.53 -10.81 -27.41
CA ASP A 383 25.81 -10.16 -26.12
C ASP A 383 24.53 -9.45 -25.61
N PRO A 384 24.01 -9.82 -24.42
CA PRO A 384 22.79 -9.23 -23.88
C PRO A 384 22.81 -7.70 -23.82
N LEU A 385 23.97 -7.09 -23.56
CA LEU A 385 24.09 -5.63 -23.54
C LEU A 385 23.95 -5.04 -24.94
N GLU A 386 24.59 -5.64 -25.95
CA GLU A 386 24.50 -5.19 -27.34
C GLU A 386 23.06 -5.29 -27.89
N VAL A 387 22.34 -6.37 -27.54
CA VAL A 387 20.91 -6.52 -27.86
C VAL A 387 20.08 -5.39 -27.24
N ILE A 388 20.34 -5.07 -25.97
CA ILE A 388 19.63 -4.00 -25.25
C ILE A 388 19.97 -2.62 -25.81
N GLU A 389 21.23 -2.35 -26.18
CA GLU A 389 21.65 -1.10 -26.81
C GLU A 389 21.01 -0.91 -28.17
N ARG A 390 21.02 -1.95 -29.02
CA ARG A 390 20.34 -1.93 -30.31
C ARG A 390 18.83 -1.72 -30.16
N PHE A 391 18.22 -2.31 -29.13
CA PHE A 391 16.82 -2.07 -28.80
C PHE A 391 16.58 -0.62 -28.36
N ARG A 392 17.39 -0.08 -27.42
CA ARG A 392 17.29 1.30 -26.93
C ARG A 392 17.48 2.33 -28.05
N ALA A 393 18.35 2.06 -29.01
CA ALA A 393 18.56 2.93 -30.18
C ALA A 393 17.32 3.02 -31.09
N ASN A 394 16.47 1.98 -31.11
CA ASN A 394 15.37 1.84 -32.07
C ASN A 394 13.96 1.80 -31.44
N ALA A 395 13.86 1.84 -30.11
CA ALA A 395 12.61 1.76 -29.35
C ALA A 395 12.32 3.07 -28.64
N SER A 396 11.02 3.41 -28.52
CA SER A 396 10.57 4.58 -27.78
C SER A 396 10.93 4.51 -26.29
N PRO A 397 11.10 5.64 -25.58
CA PRO A 397 11.37 5.65 -24.15
C PRO A 397 10.31 4.90 -23.31
N THR A 398 9.04 4.95 -23.75
CA THR A 398 7.95 4.20 -23.10
C THR A 398 8.08 2.69 -23.31
N ALA A 399 8.45 2.23 -24.51
CA ALA A 399 8.73 0.83 -24.77
C ALA A 399 9.96 0.33 -23.99
N GLN A 400 10.99 1.16 -23.84
CA GLN A 400 12.17 0.84 -23.02
C GLN A 400 11.81 0.65 -21.54
N ARG A 401 10.99 1.54 -20.97
CA ARG A 401 10.47 1.38 -19.60
C ARG A 401 9.58 0.14 -19.48
N LEU A 402 8.71 -0.10 -20.45
CA LEU A 402 7.84 -1.28 -20.47
C LEU A 402 8.68 -2.57 -20.50
N ALA A 403 9.73 -2.66 -21.32
CA ALA A 403 10.64 -3.81 -21.37
C ALA A 403 11.29 -4.08 -20.00
N ALA A 404 11.72 -3.03 -19.29
CA ALA A 404 12.27 -3.17 -17.94
C ALA A 404 11.24 -3.70 -16.93
N HIS A 405 9.98 -3.24 -16.99
CA HIS A 405 8.92 -3.75 -16.12
C HIS A 405 8.51 -5.19 -16.47
N LEU A 406 8.51 -5.55 -17.75
CA LEU A 406 8.23 -6.92 -18.21
C LEU A 406 9.32 -7.91 -17.76
N ALA A 407 10.56 -7.45 -17.58
CA ALA A 407 11.64 -8.26 -17.00
C ALA A 407 11.35 -8.71 -15.55
N ALA A 408 10.46 -8.01 -14.83
CA ALA A 408 10.10 -8.32 -13.45
C ALA A 408 8.96 -9.36 -13.30
N VAL A 409 8.30 -9.76 -14.39
CA VAL A 409 7.12 -10.65 -14.38
C VAL A 409 7.26 -11.83 -15.36
N PRO A 410 6.43 -12.88 -15.22
CA PRO A 410 6.22 -13.87 -16.27
C PRO A 410 5.70 -13.23 -17.55
N LEU A 411 6.24 -13.66 -18.70
CA LEU A 411 5.84 -13.14 -20.01
C LEU A 411 4.75 -14.01 -20.64
N THR A 412 3.58 -14.06 -20.01
CA THR A 412 2.37 -14.55 -20.69
C THR A 412 1.62 -13.36 -21.27
N LEU A 413 0.91 -13.54 -22.38
CA LEU A 413 0.16 -12.45 -23.02
C LEU A 413 -0.82 -11.71 -22.05
N PRO A 414 -1.59 -12.41 -21.20
CA PRO A 414 -2.45 -11.74 -20.22
C PRO A 414 -1.66 -10.89 -19.22
N VAL A 415 -0.52 -11.39 -18.73
CA VAL A 415 0.31 -10.69 -17.75
C VAL A 415 1.00 -9.49 -18.38
N MET A 416 1.56 -9.62 -19.58
CA MET A 416 2.16 -8.52 -20.32
C MET A 416 1.17 -7.38 -20.56
N THR A 417 -0.08 -7.71 -20.88
CA THR A 417 -1.16 -6.74 -21.08
C THR A 417 -1.60 -6.09 -19.76
N LEU A 418 -1.63 -6.84 -18.66
CA LEU A 418 -1.88 -6.30 -17.32
C LEU A 418 -0.79 -5.32 -16.88
N VAL A 419 0.48 -5.68 -17.05
CA VAL A 419 1.61 -4.80 -16.70
C VAL A 419 1.51 -3.51 -17.50
N ARG A 420 1.29 -3.58 -18.82
CA ARG A 420 1.08 -2.43 -19.69
C ARG A 420 -0.01 -1.48 -19.15
N ARG A 421 -1.16 -2.00 -18.73
CA ARG A 421 -2.29 -1.19 -18.22
C ARG A 421 -2.09 -0.67 -16.80
N SER A 422 -1.26 -1.32 -16.00
CA SER A 422 -1.07 -1.00 -14.57
C SER A 422 -0.01 0.08 -14.30
N LEU A 423 0.83 0.41 -15.28
CA LEU A 423 1.94 1.34 -15.10
C LEU A 423 1.50 2.80 -15.37
N PRO A 424 1.97 3.77 -14.57
CA PRO A 424 1.67 5.19 -14.78
C PRO A 424 2.36 5.71 -16.05
N GLY A 425 1.55 6.32 -16.92
CA GLY A 425 1.92 6.75 -18.28
C GLY A 425 1.15 5.95 -19.32
N ASP A 426 0.59 6.61 -20.34
CA ASP A 426 -0.29 6.01 -21.36
C ASP A 426 0.46 5.00 -22.25
N SER A 427 0.74 3.81 -21.71
CA SER A 427 1.38 2.71 -22.42
C SER A 427 0.36 2.07 -23.38
N GLU A 428 0.30 2.59 -24.59
CA GLU A 428 -0.48 2.02 -25.68
C GLU A 428 0.00 0.62 -26.09
N HIS A 429 -0.86 -0.12 -26.79
CA HIS A 429 -0.53 -1.44 -27.34
C HIS A 429 0.63 -1.37 -28.35
N SER A 430 0.85 -0.18 -28.94
CA SER A 430 1.97 0.14 -29.81
C SER A 430 3.35 -0.06 -29.16
N HIS A 431 3.47 0.21 -27.86
CA HIS A 431 4.72 0.03 -27.11
C HIS A 431 5.02 -1.45 -26.86
N LEU A 432 4.01 -2.29 -26.65
CA LEU A 432 4.18 -3.74 -26.53
C LEU A 432 4.67 -4.34 -27.86
N ALA A 433 4.20 -3.80 -28.99
CA ALA A 433 4.70 -4.13 -30.33
C ALA A 433 6.20 -3.89 -30.45
N GLU A 434 6.67 -2.74 -29.98
CA GLU A 434 8.07 -2.35 -30.06
C GLU A 434 8.96 -3.27 -29.23
N VAL A 435 8.51 -3.68 -28.04
CA VAL A 435 9.25 -4.63 -27.19
C VAL A 435 9.33 -6.00 -27.88
N ALA A 436 8.20 -6.53 -28.35
CA ALA A 436 8.14 -7.86 -28.94
C ALA A 436 8.91 -7.96 -30.27
N LEU A 437 8.85 -6.91 -31.10
CA LEU A 437 9.57 -6.82 -32.38
C LEU A 437 10.94 -6.14 -32.25
N GLY A 438 11.37 -5.83 -31.02
CA GLY A 438 12.61 -5.15 -30.70
C GLY A 438 13.84 -6.07 -30.69
N GLY A 439 13.63 -7.38 -30.90
CA GLY A 439 14.69 -8.38 -30.88
C GLY A 439 15.11 -8.80 -29.46
N LEU A 440 14.27 -8.56 -28.45
CA LEU A 440 14.54 -8.95 -27.06
C LEU A 440 14.06 -10.37 -26.71
N PHE A 441 13.06 -10.87 -27.44
CA PHE A 441 12.47 -12.19 -27.17
C PHE A 441 13.12 -13.29 -28.00
N ALA A 442 13.17 -14.49 -27.42
CA ALA A 442 13.49 -15.70 -28.15
C ALA A 442 12.40 -16.01 -29.19
N PRO A 443 12.75 -16.67 -30.31
CA PRO A 443 11.77 -17.07 -31.33
C PRO A 443 10.67 -17.96 -30.72
N TRP A 444 9.41 -17.69 -31.08
CA TRP A 444 8.26 -18.46 -30.58
C TRP A 444 7.57 -19.25 -31.70
N GLY A 445 7.19 -20.50 -31.41
CA GLY A 445 6.66 -21.46 -32.38
C GLY A 445 5.17 -21.31 -32.69
N ALA A 446 4.74 -21.92 -33.81
CA ALA A 446 3.38 -21.80 -34.36
C ALA A 446 2.30 -22.65 -33.66
N GLU A 447 2.67 -23.63 -32.83
CA GLU A 447 1.74 -24.65 -32.29
C GLU A 447 1.03 -24.26 -30.99
N GLN A 448 1.21 -23.04 -30.49
CA GLN A 448 0.70 -22.65 -29.17
C GLN A 448 -0.73 -22.06 -29.23
N ALA A 449 -1.55 -22.40 -28.23
CA ALA A 449 -2.79 -21.67 -27.94
C ALA A 449 -2.44 -20.32 -27.28
N SER A 450 -3.12 -19.24 -27.65
CA SER A 450 -2.68 -17.88 -27.29
C SER A 450 -2.82 -17.55 -25.80
N ASP A 451 -3.67 -18.27 -25.08
CA ASP A 451 -3.83 -18.22 -23.63
C ASP A 451 -2.77 -19.04 -22.86
N GLN A 452 -1.96 -19.82 -23.59
CA GLN A 452 -0.93 -20.72 -23.05
C GLN A 452 0.47 -20.43 -23.64
N ALA A 453 0.58 -19.39 -24.48
CA ALA A 453 1.84 -18.95 -25.05
C ALA A 453 2.68 -18.23 -23.97
N GLU A 454 3.82 -18.82 -23.65
CA GLU A 454 4.84 -18.23 -22.79
C GLU A 454 5.96 -17.69 -23.69
N PHE A 455 6.25 -16.40 -23.53
CA PHE A 455 7.37 -15.76 -24.21
C PHE A 455 8.61 -15.81 -23.31
N GLU A 456 9.78 -15.85 -23.92
CA GLU A 456 11.05 -15.83 -23.19
C GLU A 456 11.92 -14.70 -23.73
N PHE A 457 12.69 -14.06 -22.86
CA PHE A 457 13.76 -13.17 -23.30
C PHE A 457 14.89 -14.01 -23.89
N LEU A 458 15.69 -13.42 -24.80
CA LEU A 458 16.97 -14.00 -25.15
C LEU A 458 17.83 -14.20 -23.90
N PRO A 459 18.70 -15.23 -23.85
CA PRO A 459 19.53 -15.53 -22.68
C PRO A 459 20.26 -14.27 -22.16
N GLY A 460 20.21 -14.01 -20.85
CA GLY A 460 20.91 -12.89 -20.19
C GLY A 460 20.27 -11.50 -20.33
N VAL A 461 19.30 -11.30 -21.24
CA VAL A 461 18.65 -9.99 -21.45
C VAL A 461 17.78 -9.59 -20.27
N ARG A 462 17.10 -10.56 -19.62
CA ARG A 462 16.25 -10.29 -18.46
C ARG A 462 17.07 -9.73 -17.29
N GLU A 463 18.22 -10.34 -17.01
CA GLU A 463 19.15 -9.99 -15.94
C GLU A 463 19.75 -8.60 -16.20
N ALA A 464 20.19 -8.34 -17.42
CA ALA A 464 20.75 -7.04 -17.82
C ALA A 464 19.72 -5.89 -17.79
N LEU A 465 18.45 -6.16 -18.16
CA LEU A 465 17.37 -5.18 -18.03
C LEU A 465 17.05 -4.86 -16.56
N LEU A 466 17.07 -5.85 -15.68
CA LEU A 466 16.86 -5.64 -14.24
C LEU A 466 18.05 -4.95 -13.55
N GLY A 467 19.29 -5.24 -13.98
CA GLY A 467 20.51 -4.67 -13.41
C GLY A 467 20.84 -3.24 -13.89
N SER A 468 20.31 -2.81 -15.04
CA SER A 468 20.56 -1.46 -15.60
C SER A 468 19.61 -0.37 -15.08
N GLN A 469 18.56 -0.74 -14.35
CA GLN A 469 17.60 0.19 -13.74
C GLN A 469 18.01 0.44 -12.29
N LEU A 470 18.83 1.48 -12.07
CA LEU A 470 19.24 2.01 -10.75
C LEU A 470 20.21 1.08 -9.98
N ARG A 471 21.23 1.67 -9.32
CA ARG A 471 22.10 0.97 -8.36
C ARG A 471 21.36 0.58 -7.05
N GLY A 472 20.09 0.20 -7.13
CA GLY A 472 19.20 -0.02 -5.98
C GLY A 472 18.15 -1.09 -6.24
N ASP A 473 18.40 -2.26 -5.66
CA ASP A 473 17.46 -3.32 -5.26
C ASP A 473 16.41 -3.79 -6.30
N VAL A 474 16.77 -4.79 -7.12
CA VAL A 474 15.88 -5.53 -8.04
C VAL A 474 14.60 -6.02 -7.35
N ALA A 475 14.66 -6.28 -6.05
CA ALA A 475 13.51 -6.65 -5.22
C ALA A 475 12.45 -5.54 -5.16
N ALA A 476 12.85 -4.27 -5.06
CA ALA A 476 11.94 -3.12 -4.99
C ALA A 476 11.20 -2.92 -6.32
N VAL A 477 11.87 -3.09 -7.46
CA VAL A 477 11.23 -3.00 -8.79
C VAL A 477 10.21 -4.13 -8.98
N ARG A 478 10.58 -5.36 -8.60
CA ARG A 478 9.67 -6.52 -8.66
C ARG A 478 8.43 -6.30 -7.79
N GLU A 479 8.61 -5.81 -6.57
CA GLU A 479 7.49 -5.55 -5.66
C GLU A 479 6.59 -4.41 -6.14
N LEU A 480 7.18 -3.33 -6.66
CA LEU A 480 6.42 -2.21 -7.23
C LEU A 480 5.52 -2.66 -8.39
N VAL A 481 6.07 -3.45 -9.33
CA VAL A 481 5.29 -3.95 -10.48
C VAL A 481 4.17 -4.87 -10.00
N ARG A 482 4.47 -5.82 -9.11
CA ARG A 482 3.48 -6.77 -8.58
C ARG A 482 2.35 -6.08 -7.83
N ARG A 483 2.65 -5.07 -7.01
CA ARG A 483 1.66 -4.28 -6.28
C ARG A 483 0.75 -3.51 -7.23
N ARG A 484 1.31 -2.84 -8.24
CA ARG A 484 0.52 -2.10 -9.26
C ARG A 484 -0.39 -3.01 -10.07
N VAL A 485 0.10 -4.18 -10.48
CA VAL A 485 -0.72 -5.16 -11.19
C VAL A 485 -1.88 -5.64 -10.30
N TRP A 486 -1.63 -5.90 -9.01
CA TRP A 486 -2.69 -6.28 -8.07
C TRP A 486 -3.73 -5.16 -7.87
N GLU A 487 -3.30 -3.92 -7.71
CA GLU A 487 -4.21 -2.76 -7.61
C GLU A 487 -5.13 -2.66 -8.84
N TYR A 488 -4.56 -2.78 -10.04
CA TYR A 488 -5.33 -2.76 -11.29
C TYR A 488 -6.34 -3.92 -11.34
N VAL A 489 -5.89 -5.14 -11.09
CA VAL A 489 -6.76 -6.34 -11.06
C VAL A 489 -7.89 -6.18 -10.05
N SER A 490 -7.61 -5.59 -8.89
CA SER A 490 -8.60 -5.37 -7.82
C SER A 490 -9.65 -4.32 -8.20
N ARG A 491 -9.23 -3.22 -8.85
CA ARG A 491 -10.13 -2.16 -9.34
C ARG A 491 -11.06 -2.62 -10.47
N ASN A 492 -10.64 -3.62 -11.25
CA ASN A 492 -11.31 -4.03 -12.50
C ASN A 492 -12.02 -5.39 -12.40
N ARG A 493 -12.23 -5.94 -11.20
CA ARG A 493 -12.97 -7.21 -11.01
C ARG A 493 -14.40 -7.11 -11.54
N GLY A 494 -14.88 -8.17 -12.18
CA GLY A 494 -16.25 -8.28 -12.70
C GLY A 494 -16.48 -7.56 -14.04
N THR A 495 -15.47 -6.90 -14.61
CA THR A 495 -15.57 -6.23 -15.91
C THR A 495 -14.80 -7.00 -16.99
N GLY A 496 -15.50 -7.80 -17.81
CA GLY A 496 -14.93 -8.37 -19.05
C GLY A 496 -14.56 -9.86 -19.01
N ARG A 497 -13.60 -10.26 -19.86
CA ARG A 497 -13.14 -11.66 -20.01
C ARG A 497 -12.15 -12.02 -18.92
N ASP A 498 -12.13 -13.28 -18.49
CA ASP A 498 -11.19 -13.75 -17.47
C ASP A 498 -10.09 -14.68 -18.01
N PHE A 499 -8.96 -14.76 -17.31
CA PHE A 499 -7.93 -15.80 -17.47
C PHE A 499 -7.68 -16.54 -16.14
N THR A 500 -7.08 -17.73 -16.20
CA THR A 500 -6.82 -18.55 -15.02
C THR A 500 -5.43 -18.21 -14.43
N ALA A 501 -5.40 -17.86 -13.15
CA ALA A 501 -4.19 -17.72 -12.34
C ALA A 501 -4.20 -18.76 -11.21
N ILE A 502 -3.05 -19.01 -10.59
CA ILE A 502 -2.92 -19.83 -9.39
C ILE A 502 -2.52 -18.93 -8.23
N ARG A 503 -3.30 -18.95 -7.15
CA ARG A 503 -2.94 -18.35 -5.87
C ARG A 503 -2.25 -19.39 -5.02
N LEU A 504 -1.03 -19.10 -4.53
CA LEU A 504 -0.37 -20.00 -3.57
C LEU A 504 -1.20 -20.14 -2.30
N THR A 505 -1.24 -21.35 -1.76
CA THR A 505 -1.88 -21.67 -0.48
C THR A 505 -0.86 -22.33 0.45
N ASP A 506 -0.99 -22.03 1.72
CA ASP A 506 -0.38 -22.69 2.86
C ASP A 506 -0.82 -24.17 2.95
N GLY A 507 0.07 -25.05 2.46
CA GLY A 507 0.25 -26.43 2.90
C GLY A 507 -0.80 -27.49 2.56
N ALA A 508 -2.10 -27.23 2.69
CA ALA A 508 -3.12 -28.30 2.73
C ALA A 508 -4.32 -28.16 1.77
N ARG A 509 -4.54 -26.99 1.14
CA ARG A 509 -5.74 -26.73 0.31
C ARG A 509 -5.50 -26.65 -1.20
N GLY A 510 -4.26 -26.49 -1.64
CA GLY A 510 -3.93 -26.32 -3.05
C GLY A 510 -3.98 -27.64 -3.82
N ARG A 511 -4.68 -27.66 -4.96
CA ARG A 511 -4.77 -28.83 -5.85
C ARG A 511 -3.88 -28.73 -7.09
N ARG A 512 -3.22 -27.59 -7.31
CA ARG A 512 -2.35 -27.34 -8.47
C ARG A 512 -0.92 -27.02 -8.04
N GLU A 513 0.05 -27.65 -8.68
CA GLU A 513 1.47 -27.47 -8.42
C GLU A 513 2.00 -26.22 -9.13
N VAL A 514 2.86 -25.46 -8.44
CA VAL A 514 3.58 -24.30 -8.98
C VAL A 514 5.06 -24.62 -8.99
N ALA A 515 5.71 -24.46 -10.15
CA ALA A 515 7.15 -24.69 -10.29
C ALA A 515 7.95 -23.79 -9.34
N ARG A 516 9.06 -24.30 -8.77
CA ARG A 516 9.89 -23.56 -7.80
C ARG A 516 10.48 -22.27 -8.39
N GLU A 517 10.81 -22.30 -9.67
CA GLU A 517 11.41 -21.19 -10.43
C GLU A 517 10.39 -20.18 -10.97
N ALA A 518 9.09 -20.46 -10.81
CA ALA A 518 8.04 -19.56 -11.28
C ALA A 518 8.12 -18.22 -10.53
N ILE A 519 7.95 -17.14 -11.29
CA ILE A 519 7.94 -15.77 -10.77
C ILE A 519 6.47 -15.37 -10.54
N PRO A 520 6.08 -14.81 -9.38
CA PRO A 520 4.74 -14.28 -9.22
C PRO A 520 4.57 -12.99 -10.01
N PHE A 521 3.44 -12.86 -10.69
CA PHE A 521 3.11 -11.65 -11.49
C PHE A 521 2.38 -10.59 -10.67
N ALA A 522 1.74 -10.98 -9.56
CA ALA A 522 1.09 -10.10 -8.63
C ALA A 522 1.27 -10.61 -7.20
N THR A 523 1.36 -9.68 -6.26
CA THR A 523 1.32 -9.97 -4.83
C THR A 523 0.14 -9.19 -4.28
N ALA A 524 -0.83 -9.89 -3.67
CA ALA A 524 -1.76 -9.19 -2.81
C ALA A 524 -1.01 -8.94 -1.50
N ALA A 525 -0.85 -7.66 -1.15
CA ALA A 525 -0.75 -7.30 0.26
C ALA A 525 -1.88 -8.04 0.99
N ARG A 526 -1.58 -8.60 2.16
CA ARG A 526 -2.54 -9.32 3.01
C ARG A 526 -3.90 -8.62 2.86
N PRO A 527 -4.97 -9.29 2.42
CA PRO A 527 -6.28 -8.65 2.49
C PRO A 527 -6.44 -8.32 3.96
N GLU A 528 -6.38 -7.02 4.30
CA GLU A 528 -7.00 -6.59 5.54
C GLU A 528 -8.42 -7.15 5.48
N PRO A 529 -8.90 -7.85 6.53
CA PRO A 529 -10.24 -8.41 6.51
C PRO A 529 -11.20 -7.34 6.00
N GLY A 530 -11.80 -7.62 4.84
CA GLY A 530 -12.63 -6.66 4.16
C GLY A 530 -13.75 -6.19 5.09
N PRO A 531 -14.24 -4.94 4.93
CA PRO A 531 -15.25 -4.37 5.82
C PRO A 531 -16.54 -5.20 5.91
N ALA A 532 -16.84 -6.08 4.94
CA ALA A 532 -17.95 -7.03 5.00
C ALA A 532 -17.92 -8.00 6.19
N GLY A 533 -16.74 -8.39 6.70
CA GLY A 533 -16.67 -9.19 7.93
C GLY A 533 -16.75 -8.35 9.21
N ARG A 534 -16.72 -7.02 9.08
CA ARG A 534 -16.89 -6.07 10.19
C ARG A 534 -18.36 -5.74 10.40
N VAL A 535 -19.23 -6.09 9.46
CA VAL A 535 -20.66 -5.85 9.57
C VAL A 535 -21.29 -6.97 10.39
N VAL A 536 -22.01 -6.60 11.44
CA VAL A 536 -22.78 -7.50 12.29
C VAL A 536 -24.25 -7.14 12.23
N ARG A 537 -25.15 -8.09 12.44
CA ARG A 537 -26.59 -7.79 12.52
C ARG A 537 -26.92 -7.33 13.93
N VAL A 538 -27.69 -6.25 14.04
CA VAL A 538 -28.08 -5.67 15.32
C VAL A 538 -29.60 -5.66 15.43
N ARG A 539 -30.11 -6.05 16.60
CA ARG A 539 -31.53 -6.02 16.93
C ARG A 539 -31.71 -5.25 18.25
N PHE A 540 -32.59 -4.26 18.25
CA PHE A 540 -32.96 -3.51 19.46
C PHE A 540 -34.32 -3.99 19.97
N GLU A 541 -34.46 -4.20 21.28
CA GLU A 541 -35.77 -4.52 21.88
C GLU A 541 -36.71 -3.30 21.90
N PRO A 542 -38.03 -3.49 21.69
CA PRO A 542 -38.78 -4.76 21.68
C PRO A 542 -38.94 -5.42 20.29
N MET A 543 -38.16 -5.03 19.27
CA MET A 543 -38.35 -5.55 17.92
C MET A 543 -38.02 -7.06 17.80
N SER A 544 -38.88 -7.78 17.09
CA SER A 544 -38.80 -9.23 16.91
C SER A 544 -37.81 -9.70 15.84
N GLU A 545 -37.38 -8.83 14.91
CA GLU A 545 -36.43 -9.17 13.83
C GLU A 545 -35.30 -8.13 13.68
N PRO A 546 -34.07 -8.52 13.28
CA PRO A 546 -32.95 -7.58 13.14
C PRO A 546 -33.16 -6.67 11.92
N GLN A 547 -33.44 -5.39 12.20
CA GLN A 547 -33.71 -4.35 11.20
C GLN A 547 -32.53 -3.40 10.94
N SER A 548 -31.37 -3.60 11.56
CA SER A 548 -30.19 -2.79 11.26
C SER A 548 -28.91 -3.61 11.28
N VAL A 549 -27.86 -3.00 10.75
CA VAL A 549 -26.51 -3.53 10.76
C VAL A 549 -25.62 -2.63 11.61
N GLY A 550 -24.54 -3.17 12.13
CA GLY A 550 -23.56 -2.45 12.93
C GLY A 550 -22.15 -2.75 12.45
N VAL A 551 -21.22 -1.87 12.80
CA VAL A 551 -19.81 -1.96 12.43
C VAL A 551 -19.00 -2.34 13.67
N LEU A 552 -18.27 -3.44 13.60
CA LEU A 552 -17.29 -3.82 14.60
C LEU A 552 -16.12 -2.81 14.59
N LEU A 553 -15.97 -2.09 15.70
CA LEU A 553 -14.83 -1.22 15.94
C LEU A 553 -13.69 -1.97 16.65
N SER A 554 -14.04 -2.99 17.45
CA SER A 554 -13.11 -3.92 18.10
C SER A 554 -13.72 -5.33 18.15
N SER A 555 -13.10 -6.27 18.86
CA SER A 555 -13.69 -7.60 19.10
C SER A 555 -14.98 -7.56 19.95
N ARG A 556 -15.24 -6.46 20.68
CA ARG A 556 -16.41 -6.31 21.58
C ARG A 556 -17.26 -5.07 21.31
N MET A 557 -16.75 -4.10 20.56
CA MET A 557 -17.43 -2.85 20.29
C MET A 557 -18.15 -2.85 18.95
N VAL A 558 -19.38 -2.37 18.96
CA VAL A 558 -20.21 -2.23 17.75
C VAL A 558 -20.77 -0.83 17.68
N LEU A 559 -20.55 -0.15 16.55
CA LEU A 559 -21.24 1.08 16.21
C LEU A 559 -22.50 0.72 15.41
N ALA A 560 -23.67 1.07 15.92
CA ALA A 560 -24.96 0.70 15.31
C ALA A 560 -25.89 1.91 15.24
N VAL A 561 -26.86 1.86 14.33
CA VAL A 561 -27.91 2.88 14.20
C VAL A 561 -29.26 2.18 14.35
N GLY A 562 -30.18 2.77 15.11
CA GLY A 562 -31.51 2.21 15.31
C GLY A 562 -32.42 3.07 16.17
N ASP A 563 -33.65 2.60 16.34
CA ASP A 563 -34.67 3.25 17.17
C ASP A 563 -34.67 2.59 18.55
N GLY A 564 -34.08 3.26 19.55
CA GLY A 564 -33.94 2.71 20.91
C GLY A 564 -34.01 3.79 21.99
N ALA A 565 -34.54 3.43 23.17
CA ALA A 565 -34.70 4.34 24.30
C ALA A 565 -33.37 4.54 25.08
N GLY A 566 -32.38 5.18 24.44
CA GLY A 566 -31.13 5.64 25.06
C GLY A 566 -30.47 4.59 25.96
N ARG A 567 -30.34 4.89 27.26
CA ARG A 567 -29.63 4.07 28.27
C ARG A 567 -30.27 2.70 28.55
N ASN A 568 -31.56 2.53 28.28
CA ASN A 568 -32.31 1.29 28.54
C ASN A 568 -32.47 0.43 27.28
N ALA A 569 -31.85 0.82 26.17
CA ALA A 569 -31.87 0.02 24.95
C ALA A 569 -31.10 -1.30 25.18
N VAL A 570 -31.80 -2.44 25.03
CA VAL A 570 -31.16 -3.75 24.97
C VAL A 570 -30.90 -4.07 23.51
N ALA A 571 -29.62 -4.18 23.14
CA ALA A 571 -29.21 -4.52 21.79
C ALA A 571 -28.65 -5.94 21.76
N TRP A 572 -29.01 -6.70 20.73
CA TRP A 572 -28.49 -8.04 20.49
C TRP A 572 -27.69 -8.01 19.19
N VAL A 573 -26.44 -8.45 19.27
CA VAL A 573 -25.53 -8.48 18.12
C VAL A 573 -25.30 -9.91 17.70
N ARG A 574 -25.53 -10.19 16.41
CA ARG A 574 -25.25 -11.50 15.81
C ARG A 574 -23.97 -11.46 14.99
N ALA A 575 -22.94 -12.18 15.44
CA ALA A 575 -21.64 -12.33 14.78
C ALA A 575 -21.30 -13.83 14.65
N GLY A 576 -20.95 -14.31 13.44
CA GLY A 576 -20.53 -15.70 13.22
C GLY A 576 -21.55 -16.78 13.60
N GLY A 577 -22.85 -16.44 13.66
CA GLY A 577 -23.93 -17.36 14.07
C GLY A 577 -24.25 -17.38 15.57
N ARG A 578 -23.49 -16.65 16.41
CA ARG A 578 -23.79 -16.44 17.84
C ARG A 578 -24.50 -15.09 18.02
N GLU A 579 -25.51 -15.04 18.89
CA GLU A 579 -26.20 -13.80 19.27
C GLU A 579 -25.84 -13.47 20.72
N LEU A 580 -25.26 -12.29 20.93
CA LEU A 580 -24.77 -11.84 22.24
C LEU A 580 -25.46 -10.54 22.64
N PRO A 581 -25.86 -10.40 23.91
CA PRO A 581 -26.39 -9.15 24.42
C PRO A 581 -25.27 -8.11 24.48
N CYS A 582 -25.61 -6.90 24.07
CA CYS A 582 -24.73 -5.74 24.09
C CYS A 582 -25.43 -4.58 24.78
N ARG A 583 -24.68 -3.86 25.62
CA ARG A 583 -25.19 -2.68 26.32
C ARG A 583 -24.71 -1.39 25.64
N PRO A 584 -25.54 -0.35 25.55
CA PRO A 584 -25.12 0.95 25.07
C PRO A 584 -24.21 1.62 26.09
N VAL A 585 -22.98 1.94 25.69
CA VAL A 585 -22.03 2.72 26.48
C VAL A 585 -22.03 4.20 26.09
N TRP A 586 -22.56 4.51 24.89
CA TRP A 586 -22.77 5.87 24.41
C TRP A 586 -23.89 5.92 23.36
N TRP A 587 -24.61 7.03 23.27
CA TRP A 587 -25.58 7.31 22.21
C TRP A 587 -25.68 8.82 21.94
N ASP A 588 -26.10 9.21 20.74
CA ASP A 588 -26.37 10.60 20.39
C ASP A 588 -27.85 10.98 20.55
N ALA A 589 -28.18 12.23 20.23
CA ALA A 589 -29.55 12.74 20.25
C ALA A 589 -30.21 12.72 18.85
N ALA A 590 -29.62 12.02 17.88
CA ALA A 590 -30.15 11.96 16.52
C ALA A 590 -31.32 10.97 16.41
N ALA A 591 -32.13 11.13 15.37
CA ALA A 591 -33.23 10.23 15.04
C ALA A 591 -33.11 9.79 13.56
N PRO A 592 -32.86 8.50 13.28
CA PRO A 592 -32.58 7.39 14.22
C PRO A 592 -31.31 7.62 15.06
N THR A 593 -31.23 6.97 16.23
CA THR A 593 -30.13 7.20 17.19
C THR A 593 -28.90 6.37 16.85
N VAL A 594 -27.72 6.96 16.98
CA VAL A 594 -26.44 6.25 16.84
C VAL A 594 -25.99 5.75 18.20
N PHE A 595 -25.70 4.46 18.30
CA PHE A 595 -25.27 3.79 19.53
C PHE A 595 -23.86 3.24 19.40
N LEU A 596 -23.05 3.41 20.44
CA LEU A 596 -21.86 2.59 20.68
C LEU A 596 -22.23 1.50 21.69
N LEU A 597 -22.19 0.26 21.23
CA LEU A 597 -22.57 -0.93 21.98
C LEU A 597 -21.30 -1.71 22.38
N VAL A 598 -21.32 -2.30 23.57
CA VAL A 598 -20.26 -3.19 24.06
C VAL A 598 -20.86 -4.52 24.46
N ALA A 599 -20.29 -5.61 23.95
CA ALA A 599 -20.56 -6.98 24.37
C ALA A 599 -19.70 -7.36 25.58
N ASP A 600 -20.24 -8.19 26.48
CA ASP A 600 -19.47 -8.71 27.62
C ASP A 600 -18.44 -9.77 27.19
N GLU A 601 -18.65 -10.43 26.04
CA GLU A 601 -17.76 -11.40 25.42
C GLU A 601 -17.24 -10.93 24.05
N ASP A 602 -16.13 -11.50 23.57
CA ASP A 602 -15.62 -11.26 22.22
C ASP A 602 -16.59 -11.78 21.15
N LEU A 603 -17.11 -10.86 20.34
CA LEU A 603 -17.97 -11.13 19.18
C LEU A 603 -17.18 -11.80 18.04
N VAL A 604 -15.89 -11.51 17.93
CA VAL A 604 -14.94 -12.05 16.93
C VAL A 604 -13.55 -12.25 17.53
N ASP A 605 -12.72 -13.11 16.94
CA ASP A 605 -11.33 -13.32 17.38
C ASP A 605 -10.52 -12.01 17.29
N PRO A 606 -9.99 -11.48 18.43
CA PRO A 606 -9.23 -10.23 18.46
C PRO A 606 -7.97 -10.25 17.59
N ARG A 607 -7.32 -11.42 17.42
CA ARG A 607 -6.07 -11.55 16.65
C ARG A 607 -6.32 -11.53 15.14
N ALA A 608 -7.52 -11.95 14.73
CA ALA A 608 -7.93 -11.96 13.34
C ALA A 608 -8.48 -10.60 12.88
N TRP A 609 -8.75 -9.66 13.80
CA TRP A 609 -9.64 -8.52 13.54
C TRP A 609 -9.13 -7.16 14.09
N PRO A 610 -8.19 -6.49 13.40
CA PRO A 610 -7.68 -5.18 13.86
C PRO A 610 -8.70 -4.03 13.71
N PRO A 611 -8.64 -3.00 14.58
CA PRO A 611 -9.59 -1.87 14.57
C PRO A 611 -9.54 -1.09 13.23
N PRO A 612 -10.67 -0.52 12.78
CA PRO A 612 -10.73 0.18 11.49
C PRO A 612 -9.96 1.50 11.55
N ARG A 613 -9.27 1.84 10.45
CA ARG A 613 -8.67 3.18 10.29
C ARG A 613 -9.77 4.18 9.92
N TRP A 614 -9.89 5.26 10.68
CA TRP A 614 -10.79 6.37 10.36
C TRP A 614 -10.24 7.21 9.21
N THR A 615 -11.11 7.74 8.35
CA THR A 615 -10.76 8.70 7.29
C THR A 615 -11.75 9.86 7.27
N GLU A 616 -11.25 11.08 7.14
CA GLU A 616 -12.09 12.29 7.09
C GLU A 616 -12.58 12.62 5.66
N ASP A 617 -11.97 12.03 4.64
CA ASP A 617 -12.18 12.45 3.25
C ASP A 617 -12.88 11.35 2.42
N ALA A 618 -14.19 11.49 2.24
CA ALA A 618 -14.96 10.77 1.24
C ALA A 618 -14.88 11.43 -0.15
N GLY A 619 -14.44 12.70 -0.24
CA GLY A 619 -14.35 13.53 -1.45
C GLY A 619 -15.70 13.97 -2.02
N GLU A 620 -15.82 15.24 -2.44
CA GLU A 620 -16.91 15.66 -3.33
C GLU A 620 -16.86 14.83 -4.63
N GLY A 621 -17.87 13.99 -4.86
CA GLY A 621 -17.89 13.07 -6.00
C GLY A 621 -17.00 11.84 -5.85
N GLY A 622 -16.53 11.54 -4.63
CA GLY A 622 -15.69 10.38 -4.38
C GLY A 622 -16.48 9.07 -4.36
N ARG A 623 -15.91 8.00 -4.95
CA ARG A 623 -16.53 6.67 -4.91
C ARG A 623 -16.43 6.10 -3.50
N VAL A 624 -17.57 5.71 -2.95
CA VAL A 624 -17.70 5.07 -1.64
C VAL A 624 -18.28 3.68 -1.78
N ARG A 625 -17.93 2.83 -0.81
CA ARG A 625 -18.44 1.47 -0.68
C ARG A 625 -19.23 1.34 0.61
N VAL A 626 -20.40 0.70 0.55
CA VAL A 626 -21.27 0.41 1.70
C VAL A 626 -21.45 -1.11 1.79
N ASP A 627 -21.10 -1.70 2.93
CA ASP A 627 -21.25 -3.14 3.17
C ASP A 627 -22.46 -3.40 4.09
N GLY A 628 -23.36 -4.32 3.71
CA GLY A 628 -24.57 -4.64 4.44
C GLY A 628 -24.93 -6.13 4.36
N PHE A 629 -26.18 -6.45 4.67
CA PHE A 629 -26.72 -7.82 4.53
C PHE A 629 -27.99 -7.84 3.66
N THR A 630 -28.43 -9.01 3.22
CA THR A 630 -29.76 -9.24 2.65
C THR A 630 -30.73 -9.68 3.75
N ASP A 631 -32.04 -9.70 3.46
CA ASP A 631 -33.08 -10.30 4.33
C ASP A 631 -32.72 -11.74 4.76
N GLN A 632 -32.13 -12.50 3.84
CA GLN A 632 -31.70 -13.88 4.04
C GLN A 632 -30.38 -13.99 4.84
N GLY A 633 -29.79 -12.86 5.24
CA GLY A 633 -28.54 -12.82 5.99
C GLY A 633 -27.29 -13.02 5.14
N GLU A 634 -27.38 -12.87 3.81
CA GLU A 634 -26.21 -12.92 2.94
C GLU A 634 -25.50 -11.56 2.91
N PRO A 635 -24.16 -11.51 2.98
CA PRO A 635 -23.44 -10.25 2.90
C PRO A 635 -23.55 -9.63 1.51
N VAL A 636 -23.79 -8.32 1.45
CA VAL A 636 -23.95 -7.55 0.20
C VAL A 636 -23.09 -6.29 0.24
N THR A 637 -22.59 -5.87 -0.92
CA THR A 637 -21.79 -4.65 -1.06
C THR A 637 -22.42 -3.75 -2.12
N LEU A 638 -22.67 -2.49 -1.76
CA LEU A 638 -23.07 -1.43 -2.68
C LEU A 638 -21.90 -0.48 -2.93
N ASN A 639 -21.83 0.07 -4.15
CA ASN A 639 -20.97 1.19 -4.46
C ASN A 639 -21.82 2.39 -4.85
N GLY A 640 -21.39 3.58 -4.45
CA GLY A 640 -22.04 4.84 -4.78
C GLY A 640 -21.03 5.98 -4.84
N GLU A 641 -21.54 7.18 -5.04
CA GLU A 641 -20.78 8.42 -5.07
C GLU A 641 -21.20 9.29 -3.89
N ALA A 642 -20.24 9.71 -3.06
CA ALA A 642 -20.50 10.59 -1.94
C ALA A 642 -20.59 12.05 -2.40
N LEU A 643 -21.66 12.73 -2.00
CA LEU A 643 -21.86 14.15 -2.17
C LEU A 643 -22.06 14.81 -0.80
N PRO A 644 -21.59 16.05 -0.61
CA PRO A 644 -21.90 16.81 0.60
C PRO A 644 -23.39 17.18 0.62
N TYR A 645 -24.00 17.11 1.80
CA TYR A 645 -25.42 17.45 1.98
C TYR A 645 -25.57 18.86 2.61
N GLU A 646 -26.24 19.77 1.89
CA GLU A 646 -26.67 21.11 2.34
C GLU A 646 -25.68 21.92 3.22
N GLY A 647 -24.37 21.79 3.01
CA GLY A 647 -23.37 22.55 3.75
C GLY A 647 -23.15 22.13 5.21
N GLU A 648 -23.70 21.00 5.65
CA GLU A 648 -23.48 20.44 6.99
C GLU A 648 -22.52 19.23 7.01
N ARG A 649 -22.16 18.77 8.22
CA ARG A 649 -21.08 17.80 8.53
C ARG A 649 -21.32 16.37 8.00
N ASN A 650 -22.45 16.10 7.34
CA ASN A 650 -22.93 14.80 6.88
C ASN A 650 -22.91 14.70 5.35
N GLY A 651 -22.94 13.47 4.81
CA GLY A 651 -22.91 13.24 3.37
C GLY A 651 -24.10 12.42 2.86
N GLU A 652 -24.40 12.59 1.58
CA GLU A 652 -25.32 11.74 0.82
C GLU A 652 -24.53 10.79 -0.10
N ILE A 653 -25.05 9.58 -0.29
CA ILE A 653 -24.55 8.59 -1.24
C ILE A 653 -25.59 8.48 -2.36
N VAL A 654 -25.18 8.83 -3.56
CA VAL A 654 -26.01 8.81 -4.77
C VAL A 654 -25.44 7.84 -5.81
N ARG A 655 -26.17 7.62 -6.91
CA ARG A 655 -25.74 6.78 -8.05
C ARG A 655 -25.32 5.37 -7.64
N LEU A 656 -26.16 4.72 -6.83
CA LEU A 656 -25.93 3.36 -6.35
C LEU A 656 -25.86 2.36 -7.52
N THR A 657 -24.94 1.39 -7.45
CA THR A 657 -24.73 0.37 -8.51
C THR A 657 -25.91 -0.59 -8.71
N SER A 658 -26.85 -0.64 -7.77
CA SER A 658 -28.03 -1.51 -7.77
C SER A 658 -29.13 -0.84 -6.93
N GLU A 659 -30.40 -0.99 -7.33
CA GLU A 659 -31.54 -0.47 -6.56
C GLU A 659 -31.59 -1.15 -5.17
N PRO A 660 -31.66 -0.40 -4.07
CA PRO A 660 -31.82 -0.98 -2.74
C PRO A 660 -33.20 -1.65 -2.64
N GLN A 661 -33.22 -2.97 -2.45
CA GLN A 661 -34.42 -3.71 -2.01
C GLN A 661 -34.71 -3.37 -0.51
N PRO A 662 -35.95 -3.55 0.01
CA PRO A 662 -36.50 -2.79 1.14
C PRO A 662 -35.79 -3.06 2.49
N TRP A 663 -35.86 -2.25 3.55
CA TRP A 663 -35.37 -0.86 3.73
C TRP A 663 -34.43 -0.76 4.97
N THR A 664 -33.91 -1.88 5.47
CA THR A 664 -33.34 -1.99 6.84
C THR A 664 -31.89 -2.47 6.88
N HIS A 665 -31.40 -3.15 5.84
CA HIS A 665 -30.11 -3.86 5.91
C HIS A 665 -28.85 -3.03 5.64
N TYR A 666 -29.02 -1.72 5.49
CA TYR A 666 -27.91 -0.77 5.35
C TYR A 666 -27.89 0.28 6.44
N VAL A 667 -28.93 0.41 7.28
CA VAL A 667 -28.92 1.34 8.42
C VAL A 667 -27.86 0.87 9.41
N GLY A 668 -26.89 1.74 9.72
CA GLY A 668 -25.69 1.46 10.51
C GLY A 668 -24.54 0.78 9.75
N ALA A 669 -24.63 0.65 8.43
CA ALA A 669 -23.58 0.06 7.60
C ALA A 669 -22.33 0.96 7.55
N PRO A 670 -21.11 0.40 7.45
CA PRO A 670 -19.90 1.19 7.30
C PRO A 670 -19.83 1.79 5.89
N VAL A 671 -19.58 3.10 5.83
CA VAL A 671 -19.22 3.81 4.60
C VAL A 671 -17.71 3.84 4.51
N VAL A 672 -17.14 3.25 3.47
CA VAL A 672 -15.70 3.08 3.31
C VAL A 672 -15.21 3.88 2.11
N ALA A 673 -14.21 4.73 2.35
CA ALA A 673 -13.53 5.53 1.33
C ALA A 673 -12.01 5.38 1.48
N ARG A 674 -11.28 5.23 0.37
CA ARG A 674 -9.80 5.09 0.35
C ARG A 674 -9.22 4.05 1.34
N GLY A 675 -9.99 3.03 1.71
CA GLY A 675 -9.56 1.97 2.64
C GLY A 675 -9.77 2.29 4.14
N GLY A 676 -10.38 3.42 4.49
CA GLY A 676 -10.76 3.78 5.86
C GLY A 676 -12.27 3.89 6.05
N LEU A 677 -12.72 3.82 7.31
CA LEU A 677 -14.10 4.10 7.73
C LEU A 677 -14.36 5.61 7.63
N ALA A 678 -15.13 6.01 6.64
CA ALA A 678 -15.49 7.39 6.35
C ALA A 678 -16.77 7.83 7.08
N GLY A 679 -17.57 6.88 7.57
CA GLY A 679 -18.80 7.14 8.31
C GLY A 679 -19.67 5.90 8.46
N VAL A 680 -20.89 6.10 8.95
CA VAL A 680 -21.93 5.06 9.01
C VAL A 680 -23.23 5.56 8.39
N VAL A 681 -23.89 4.68 7.65
CA VAL A 681 -25.20 4.98 7.04
C VAL A 681 -26.20 5.23 8.17
N HIS A 682 -26.82 6.41 8.16
CA HIS A 682 -27.75 6.84 9.18
C HIS A 682 -29.19 6.65 8.70
N THR A 683 -29.49 7.02 7.44
CA THR A 683 -30.83 6.95 6.86
C THR A 683 -30.76 6.40 5.44
N VAL A 684 -31.67 5.51 5.07
CA VAL A 684 -31.78 4.96 3.70
C VAL A 684 -33.03 5.51 3.02
N MET A 685 -32.89 6.04 1.81
CA MET A 685 -33.98 6.53 0.96
C MET A 685 -33.98 5.77 -0.39
N PRO A 686 -35.05 5.85 -1.22
CA PRO A 686 -35.15 5.03 -2.42
C PRO A 686 -34.07 5.18 -3.48
N ASP A 687 -33.54 6.37 -3.63
CA ASP A 687 -32.54 6.71 -4.64
C ASP A 687 -31.20 7.17 -4.04
N ARG A 688 -31.11 7.26 -2.70
CA ARG A 688 -29.93 7.77 -1.98
C ARG A 688 -29.84 7.28 -0.54
N MET A 689 -28.65 7.37 0.05
CA MET A 689 -28.44 7.10 1.49
C MET A 689 -27.79 8.31 2.17
N VAL A 690 -28.18 8.61 3.39
CA VAL A 690 -27.54 9.65 4.22
C VAL A 690 -26.61 8.95 5.21
N PHE A 691 -25.38 9.43 5.35
CA PHE A 691 -24.43 8.90 6.30
C PHE A 691 -23.87 9.98 7.23
N LEU A 692 -23.62 9.58 8.48
CA LEU A 692 -22.93 10.38 9.49
C LEU A 692 -21.42 10.22 9.28
N SER A 693 -20.70 11.33 9.09
CA SER A 693 -19.26 11.28 8.79
C SER A 693 -18.43 10.88 10.01
N ALA A 694 -17.29 10.23 9.75
CA ALA A 694 -16.28 9.89 10.76
C ALA A 694 -15.87 11.13 11.57
N ARG A 695 -15.68 12.27 10.90
CA ARG A 695 -15.35 13.55 11.53
C ARG A 695 -16.44 14.00 12.50
N ALA A 696 -17.71 13.92 12.08
CA ALA A 696 -18.83 14.31 12.93
C ALA A 696 -18.96 13.43 14.19
N LEU A 697 -18.61 12.14 14.10
CA LEU A 697 -18.57 11.23 15.26
C LEU A 697 -17.39 11.53 16.19
N LEU A 698 -16.18 11.66 15.64
CA LEU A 698 -14.95 11.84 16.41
C LEU A 698 -14.85 13.21 17.11
N GLU A 699 -15.55 14.23 16.60
CA GLU A 699 -15.63 15.53 17.27
C GLU A 699 -16.54 15.50 18.53
N GLN A 700 -17.34 14.45 18.75
CA GLN A 700 -18.22 14.35 19.92
C GLN A 700 -17.44 13.89 21.17
N PRO A 701 -17.36 14.70 22.24
CA PRO A 701 -16.58 14.35 23.43
C PRO A 701 -17.01 13.05 24.10
N GLY A 702 -18.32 12.79 24.15
CA GLY A 702 -18.88 11.57 24.76
C GLY A 702 -18.48 10.29 24.01
N PHE A 703 -18.45 10.34 22.66
CA PHE A 703 -18.07 9.20 21.84
C PHE A 703 -16.59 8.84 22.02
N ARG A 704 -15.71 9.86 22.06
CA ARG A 704 -14.27 9.65 22.30
C ARG A 704 -13.98 8.99 23.65
N VAL A 705 -14.63 9.47 24.71
CA VAL A 705 -14.44 8.92 26.06
C VAL A 705 -14.88 7.44 26.11
N ALA A 706 -16.02 7.11 25.49
CA ALA A 706 -16.51 5.74 25.45
C ALA A 706 -15.62 4.79 24.64
N MET A 707 -15.08 5.25 23.49
CA MET A 707 -14.09 4.50 22.71
C MET A 707 -12.82 4.22 23.53
N THR A 708 -12.24 5.22 24.19
CA THR A 708 -11.01 5.03 24.98
C THR A 708 -11.19 4.13 26.20
N THR A 709 -12.39 4.11 26.79
CA THR A 709 -12.65 3.37 28.03
C THR A 709 -12.81 1.86 27.80
N HIS A 710 -13.24 1.44 26.60
CA HIS A 710 -13.68 0.05 26.36
C HIS A 710 -12.93 -0.67 25.21
N GLU A 711 -11.96 -0.03 24.53
CA GLU A 711 -11.22 -0.62 23.39
C GLU A 711 -10.07 -1.56 23.83
N GLN A 712 -9.73 -1.61 25.12
CA GLN A 712 -8.67 -2.47 25.66
C GLN A 712 -9.24 -3.79 26.23
N VAL A 713 -9.22 -4.86 25.44
CA VAL A 713 -9.29 -6.24 25.97
C VAL A 713 -7.89 -6.60 26.47
N GLY A 714 -7.79 -6.91 27.77
CA GLY A 714 -6.53 -7.17 28.48
C GLY A 714 -5.75 -8.33 27.87
N THR A 715 -4.78 -8.01 27.01
CA THR A 715 -3.66 -8.89 26.73
C THR A 715 -2.97 -9.22 28.05
N GLU A 716 -2.59 -10.48 28.25
CA GLU A 716 -1.67 -10.84 29.34
C GLU A 716 -0.36 -10.10 29.08
N VAL A 717 -0.05 -9.15 29.96
CA VAL A 717 1.17 -8.36 29.86
C VAL A 717 2.03 -8.70 31.06
N SER A 718 3.29 -9.00 30.81
CA SER A 718 4.29 -9.07 31.86
C SER A 718 4.72 -7.64 32.20
N GLY A 719 4.94 -7.38 33.48
CA GLY A 719 5.27 -6.04 33.97
C GLY A 719 5.35 -5.99 35.49
N ILE A 720 5.07 -4.81 36.04
CA ILE A 720 4.94 -4.61 37.50
C ILE A 720 3.48 -4.32 37.85
N CYS A 721 2.99 -5.02 38.86
CA CYS A 721 1.71 -4.75 39.50
C CYS A 721 1.96 -4.12 40.87
N LEU A 722 1.31 -2.98 41.12
CA LEU A 722 1.26 -2.33 42.43
C LEU A 722 -0.13 -2.50 43.04
N ALA A 723 -0.19 -2.90 44.29
CA ALA A 723 -1.41 -2.89 45.10
C ALA A 723 -1.30 -1.76 46.14
N VAL A 724 -2.28 -0.88 46.19
CA VAL A 724 -2.35 0.26 47.12
C VAL A 724 -3.61 0.13 47.97
N ARG A 725 -3.44 0.04 49.29
CA ARG A 725 -4.55 0.02 50.25
C ARG A 725 -4.42 1.22 51.17
N ALA A 726 -5.50 1.99 51.31
CA ALA A 726 -5.57 3.11 52.22
C ALA A 726 -6.35 2.72 53.48
N ASP A 727 -5.81 3.07 54.65
CA ASP A 727 -6.52 2.96 55.93
C ASP A 727 -6.79 4.36 56.49
N VAL A 728 -7.97 4.54 57.08
CA VAL A 728 -8.58 5.85 57.33
C VAL A 728 -9.12 5.88 58.74
N ALA A 729 -8.57 6.77 59.57
CA ALA A 729 -9.03 6.91 60.95
C ALA A 729 -10.29 7.80 61.07
N MET A 730 -10.42 8.84 60.22
CA MET A 730 -11.53 9.83 60.22
C MET A 730 -11.69 10.45 58.82
N GLY A 731 -12.93 10.67 58.36
CA GLY A 731 -13.24 11.35 57.09
C GLY A 731 -14.69 11.89 57.01
N PRO A 732 -14.97 12.87 56.13
CA PRO A 732 -16.27 13.48 55.91
C PRO A 732 -17.23 12.51 55.21
N ILE A 733 -18.48 12.55 55.65
CA ILE A 733 -19.56 11.68 55.18
C ILE A 733 -19.79 11.91 53.68
N GLY A 734 -19.69 10.84 52.87
CA GLY A 734 -20.09 10.85 51.47
C GLY A 734 -18.97 10.92 50.42
N ARG A 735 -17.68 11.01 50.81
CA ARG A 735 -16.55 10.83 49.89
C ARG A 735 -15.64 9.69 50.32
N SER A 736 -15.44 8.70 49.44
CA SER A 736 -14.50 7.60 49.71
C SER A 736 -13.06 8.05 49.48
N VAL A 737 -12.14 7.55 50.31
CA VAL A 737 -10.71 7.88 50.22
C VAL A 737 -10.07 7.33 48.95
N GLN A 738 -10.60 6.19 48.49
CA GLN A 738 -10.24 5.58 47.22
C GLN A 738 -10.59 6.48 46.04
N SER A 739 -11.77 7.11 46.03
CA SER A 739 -12.16 8.05 44.97
C SER A 739 -11.18 9.23 44.88
N ALA A 740 -10.75 9.75 46.03
CA ALA A 740 -9.77 10.84 46.07
C ALA A 740 -8.36 10.40 45.59
N LEU A 741 -7.93 9.18 45.94
CA LEU A 741 -6.70 8.58 45.44
C LEU A 741 -6.73 8.34 43.93
N VAL A 742 -7.83 7.79 43.40
CA VAL A 742 -8.03 7.58 41.96
C VAL A 742 -8.03 8.92 41.23
N GLU A 743 -8.77 9.92 41.71
CA GLU A 743 -8.76 11.27 41.11
C GLU A 743 -7.36 11.88 41.07
N LEU A 744 -6.57 11.76 42.14
CA LEU A 744 -5.20 12.30 42.21
C LEU A 744 -4.20 11.55 41.34
N LEU A 745 -4.34 10.23 41.22
CA LEU A 745 -3.51 9.41 40.32
C LEU A 745 -3.91 9.56 38.84
N MET A 746 -5.14 10.01 38.55
CA MET A 746 -5.70 10.17 37.20
C MET A 746 -5.72 11.63 36.68
N GLN A 747 -5.20 12.62 37.41
CA GLN A 747 -5.21 14.00 36.92
C GLN A 747 -4.41 14.15 35.61
N PRO A 748 -5.02 14.69 34.53
CA PRO A 748 -4.33 14.96 33.27
C PRO A 748 -3.32 16.09 33.47
N GLY A 749 -2.03 15.73 33.52
CA GLY A 749 -0.92 16.65 33.80
C GLY A 749 0.16 16.08 34.73
N GLY A 750 -0.02 14.88 35.29
CA GLY A 750 1.02 14.18 36.05
C GLY A 750 2.02 13.48 35.14
N GLU A 751 3.30 13.74 35.35
CA GLU A 751 4.45 13.30 34.56
C GLU A 751 4.62 11.76 34.37
N THR A 752 3.71 10.89 34.84
CA THR A 752 3.97 9.43 35.02
C THR A 752 3.67 8.50 33.85
N GLY A 753 2.93 8.92 32.82
CA GLY A 753 2.67 8.08 31.64
C GLY A 753 2.22 6.65 31.96
N ALA A 754 1.57 6.42 33.11
CA ALA A 754 1.14 5.11 33.55
C ALA A 754 -0.07 4.68 32.70
N MET A 755 0.08 3.60 31.94
CA MET A 755 -1.01 2.99 31.18
C MET A 755 -1.50 1.75 31.93
N GLY A 756 -2.72 1.82 32.47
CA GLY A 756 -3.42 0.68 33.09
C GLY A 756 -3.72 0.88 34.58
N LEU A 757 -4.67 1.77 34.89
CA LEU A 757 -5.36 1.80 36.19
C LEU A 757 -6.71 1.09 36.01
N SER A 758 -6.91 -0.06 36.66
CA SER A 758 -8.24 -0.66 36.73
C SER A 758 -9.01 -0.03 37.90
N ALA A 759 -10.28 0.29 37.66
CA ALA A 759 -11.19 0.69 38.72
C ALA A 759 -11.29 -0.41 39.79
N PRO A 760 -11.49 -0.07 41.08
CA PRO A 760 -11.53 -1.05 42.16
C PRO A 760 -12.66 -2.07 41.93
N ALA A 761 -12.32 -3.34 42.00
CA ALA A 761 -13.26 -4.45 41.80
C ALA A 761 -13.53 -5.28 43.07
N GLU A 762 -12.85 -5.05 44.19
CA GLU A 762 -12.98 -5.90 45.38
C GLU A 762 -13.49 -5.16 46.63
N GLU A 763 -14.33 -5.85 47.40
CA GLU A 763 -15.01 -5.38 48.63
C GLU A 763 -14.06 -4.82 49.71
N ASP A 764 -12.77 -5.16 49.66
CA ASP A 764 -11.72 -4.75 50.61
C ASP A 764 -11.05 -3.39 50.31
N GLY A 765 -11.37 -2.76 49.17
CA GLY A 765 -10.93 -1.39 48.91
C GLY A 765 -9.46 -1.21 48.48
N THR A 766 -8.84 -2.25 47.92
CA THR A 766 -7.47 -2.20 47.37
C THR A 766 -7.48 -1.73 45.90
N LEU A 767 -6.60 -0.79 45.56
CA LEU A 767 -6.40 -0.26 44.21
C LEU A 767 -5.20 -0.93 43.54
N PHE A 768 -5.37 -1.42 42.32
CA PHE A 768 -4.28 -1.99 41.54
C PHE A 768 -3.81 -1.03 40.44
N VAL A 769 -2.51 -0.85 40.33
CA VAL A 769 -1.84 -0.05 39.28
C VAL A 769 -0.90 -0.97 38.51
N THR A 770 -1.05 -1.02 37.20
CA THR A 770 -0.25 -1.90 36.34
C THR A 770 0.71 -1.12 35.46
N VAL A 771 1.91 -1.67 35.26
CA VAL A 771 2.96 -1.05 34.46
C VAL A 771 3.58 -2.09 33.52
N PRO A 772 3.32 -2.03 32.20
CA PRO A 772 3.79 -3.05 31.25
C PRO A 772 5.28 -2.94 30.84
N ASP A 773 5.86 -4.07 30.42
CA ASP A 773 7.30 -4.45 30.50
C ASP A 773 8.38 -3.59 29.84
N ALA A 774 8.13 -2.74 28.83
CA ALA A 774 9.23 -2.11 28.08
C ALA A 774 10.10 -1.14 28.93
N ASP A 775 9.59 -0.67 30.08
CA ASP A 775 10.30 0.14 31.09
C ASP A 775 9.59 0.04 32.45
N ALA A 776 9.12 -1.17 32.81
CA ALA A 776 8.19 -1.33 33.92
C ALA A 776 8.81 -0.94 35.28
N LEU A 777 10.07 -1.30 35.51
CA LEU A 777 10.83 -0.95 36.73
C LEU A 777 11.02 0.56 36.87
N GLY A 778 11.42 1.24 35.78
CA GLY A 778 11.62 2.69 35.77
C GLY A 778 10.33 3.43 36.12
N LYS A 779 9.26 3.13 35.39
CA LYS A 779 7.93 3.73 35.60
C LYS A 779 7.33 3.41 36.98
N ALA A 780 7.53 2.20 37.49
CA ALA A 780 7.13 1.86 38.86
C ALA A 780 7.89 2.69 39.89
N GLY A 781 9.21 2.88 39.73
CA GLY A 781 9.99 3.73 40.63
C GLY A 781 9.54 5.21 40.59
N LEU A 782 9.15 5.70 39.41
CA LEU A 782 8.60 7.04 39.23
C LEU A 782 7.23 7.22 39.92
N LEU A 783 6.37 6.20 39.88
CA LEU A 783 5.12 6.16 40.65
C LEU A 783 5.39 6.18 42.16
N MET A 784 6.37 5.42 42.63
CA MET A 784 6.75 5.39 44.05
C MET A 784 7.27 6.75 44.54
N ALA A 785 8.00 7.50 43.71
CA ALA A 785 8.47 8.84 44.03
C ALA A 785 7.32 9.87 44.17
N ALA A 786 6.18 9.63 43.52
CA ALA A 786 5.04 10.54 43.54
C ALA A 786 4.15 10.37 44.78
N LEU A 787 4.16 9.19 45.42
CA LEU A 787 3.27 8.85 46.55
C LEU A 787 3.31 9.85 47.72
N PRO A 788 4.48 10.35 48.21
CA PRO A 788 4.51 11.33 49.29
C PRO A 788 3.78 12.65 48.95
N ARG A 789 3.84 13.08 47.68
CA ARG A 789 3.16 14.29 47.21
C ARG A 789 1.64 14.06 47.13
N VAL A 790 1.21 12.88 46.69
CA VAL A 790 -0.21 12.48 46.67
C VAL A 790 -0.78 12.49 48.09
N LEU A 791 -0.06 11.88 49.04
CA LEU A 791 -0.46 11.88 50.45
C LEU A 791 -0.54 13.31 51.03
N SER A 792 0.42 14.17 50.70
CA SER A 792 0.43 15.56 51.16
C SER A 792 -0.74 16.38 50.63
N ARG A 793 -1.16 16.14 49.38
CA ARG A 793 -2.32 16.81 48.76
C ARG A 793 -3.64 16.34 49.37
N LEU A 794 -3.77 15.04 49.66
CA LEU A 794 -4.93 14.50 50.37
C LEU A 794 -5.10 15.15 51.75
N ARG A 795 -4.00 15.43 52.45
CA ARG A 795 -4.02 16.17 53.73
C ARG A 795 -4.41 17.65 53.56
N ALA A 796 -3.84 18.31 52.56
CA ALA A 796 -4.03 19.75 52.34
C ALA A 796 -5.45 20.13 51.88
N GLY A 797 -6.17 19.22 51.22
CA GLY A 797 -7.49 19.46 50.66
C GLY A 797 -8.66 19.45 51.65
N SER A 798 -8.47 18.95 52.88
CA SER A 798 -9.62 18.67 53.75
C SER A 798 -9.42 18.78 55.25
N GLY A 799 -8.21 19.02 55.79
CA GLY A 799 -7.97 19.32 57.22
C GLY A 799 -8.33 18.23 58.25
N GLU A 800 -9.17 17.25 57.91
CA GLU A 800 -9.78 16.26 58.79
C GLU A 800 -9.32 14.82 58.47
N TRP A 801 -8.54 14.61 57.41
CA TRP A 801 -8.20 13.29 56.91
C TRP A 801 -6.85 12.82 57.44
N VAL A 802 -6.86 11.77 58.27
CA VAL A 802 -5.66 11.00 58.61
C VAL A 802 -5.68 9.71 57.78
N VAL A 803 -4.85 9.66 56.74
CA VAL A 803 -4.75 8.54 55.80
C VAL A 803 -3.35 7.95 55.87
N SER A 804 -3.26 6.63 56.09
CA SER A 804 -2.03 5.84 55.97
C SER A 804 -2.15 4.92 54.76
N LEU A 805 -1.05 4.68 54.04
CA LEU A 805 -1.04 3.87 52.82
C LEU A 805 -0.17 2.63 53.00
N ALA A 806 -0.69 1.46 52.65
CA ALA A 806 0.12 0.28 52.36
C ALA A 806 0.27 0.11 50.85
N VAL A 807 1.50 -0.07 50.38
CA VAL A 807 1.83 -0.24 48.97
C VAL A 807 2.67 -1.50 48.80
N ALA A 808 2.21 -2.44 47.99
CA ALA A 808 2.97 -3.62 47.62
C ALA A 808 3.30 -3.64 46.13
N LEU A 809 4.48 -4.15 45.78
CA LEU A 809 4.92 -4.31 44.39
C LEU A 809 5.28 -5.76 44.09
N ALA A 810 4.89 -6.27 42.93
CA ALA A 810 5.30 -7.57 42.41
C ALA A 810 5.56 -7.50 40.90
N LYS A 811 6.51 -8.31 40.41
CA LYS A 811 6.84 -8.43 39.00
C LYS A 811 6.31 -9.74 38.43
N GLY A 812 5.64 -9.69 37.29
CA GLY A 812 5.14 -10.88 36.61
C GLY A 812 4.00 -10.59 35.65
N ALA A 813 3.38 -11.65 35.16
CA ALA A 813 2.21 -11.55 34.28
C ALA A 813 0.98 -11.05 35.03
N PHE A 814 0.22 -10.18 34.38
CA PHE A 814 -1.11 -9.76 34.79
C PHE A 814 -1.98 -9.42 33.58
N THR A 815 -3.28 -9.49 33.76
CA THR A 815 -4.32 -9.03 32.84
C THR A 815 -5.10 -7.92 33.52
N ALA A 816 -5.18 -6.75 32.90
CA ALA A 816 -6.02 -5.65 33.35
C ALA A 816 -7.26 -5.57 32.43
N ASP A 817 -8.45 -5.74 32.99
CA ASP A 817 -9.73 -5.61 32.29
C ASP A 817 -10.73 -4.78 33.12
N ALA A 818 -11.95 -4.61 32.59
CA ALA A 818 -13.02 -3.90 33.27
C ALA A 818 -13.52 -4.58 34.56
N ALA A 819 -13.14 -5.83 34.82
CA ALA A 819 -13.46 -6.59 36.04
C ALA A 819 -12.31 -6.57 37.07
N GLY A 820 -11.20 -5.90 36.79
CA GLY A 820 -10.08 -5.70 37.72
C GLY A 820 -8.72 -6.09 37.13
N VAL A 821 -7.71 -6.16 38.00
CA VAL A 821 -6.38 -6.69 37.64
C VAL A 821 -6.26 -8.10 38.22
N ARG A 822 -5.95 -9.08 37.36
CA ARG A 822 -5.82 -10.49 37.73
C ARG A 822 -4.49 -11.05 37.23
N GLY A 823 -3.96 -12.09 37.89
CA GLY A 823 -2.73 -12.77 37.50
C GLY A 823 -1.68 -12.81 38.61
N PRO A 824 -0.61 -13.60 38.46
CA PRO A 824 0.32 -13.93 39.54
C PRO A 824 0.94 -12.70 40.22
N ALA A 825 1.26 -11.63 39.45
CA ALA A 825 1.77 -10.41 40.04
C ALA A 825 0.71 -9.62 40.83
N ALA A 826 -0.55 -9.64 40.38
CA ALA A 826 -1.66 -8.98 41.07
C ALA A 826 -2.06 -9.75 42.34
N ASP A 827 -2.08 -11.08 42.28
CA ASP A 827 -2.37 -11.95 43.41
C ASP A 827 -1.28 -11.83 44.49
N GLU A 828 -0.01 -11.80 44.08
CA GLU A 828 1.12 -11.57 44.99
C GLU A 828 1.01 -10.18 45.65
N ALA A 829 0.96 -9.09 44.87
CA ALA A 829 0.88 -7.74 45.42
C ALA A 829 -0.35 -7.52 46.31
N GLY A 830 -1.52 -7.99 45.88
CA GLY A 830 -2.78 -7.91 46.62
C GLY A 830 -2.77 -8.72 47.90
N GLY A 831 -2.14 -9.89 47.90
CA GLY A 831 -1.95 -10.72 49.09
C GLY A 831 -1.04 -10.06 50.12
N LEU A 832 0.03 -9.38 49.67
CA LEU A 832 0.98 -8.67 50.54
C LEU A 832 0.33 -7.53 51.33
N VAL A 833 -0.45 -6.66 50.67
CA VAL A 833 -1.11 -5.54 51.36
C VAL A 833 -2.22 -5.99 52.31
N ARG A 834 -2.82 -7.17 52.11
CA ARG A 834 -3.91 -7.70 52.94
C ARG A 834 -3.48 -8.42 54.21
N ARG A 835 -2.18 -8.66 54.37
CA ARG A 835 -1.65 -9.38 55.54
C ARG A 835 -1.97 -8.69 56.86
N ARG A 836 -2.26 -9.49 57.89
CA ARG A 836 -2.64 -9.02 59.24
C ARG A 836 -1.56 -8.11 59.84
N GLU A 837 -0.28 -8.36 59.55
CA GLU A 837 0.85 -7.60 60.07
C GLU A 837 0.93 -6.20 59.43
N VAL A 838 0.63 -6.08 58.13
CA VAL A 838 0.53 -4.80 57.41
C VAL A 838 -0.66 -3.99 57.93
N SER A 839 -1.80 -4.66 58.17
CA SER A 839 -2.98 -4.04 58.81
C SER A 839 -2.67 -3.56 60.23
N ALA A 840 -2.03 -4.39 61.07
CA ALA A 840 -1.69 -4.04 62.44
C ALA A 840 -0.77 -2.81 62.54
N ARG A 841 0.20 -2.67 61.63
CA ARG A 841 1.05 -1.47 61.54
C ARG A 841 0.31 -0.22 61.07
N LEU A 842 -0.61 -0.35 60.10
CA LEU A 842 -1.48 0.76 59.69
C LEU A 842 -2.35 1.25 60.86
N SER A 843 -2.86 0.33 61.68
CA SER A 843 -3.75 0.65 62.81
C SER A 843 -3.03 1.14 64.08
N ARG A 844 -1.75 0.78 64.30
CA ARG A 844 -0.99 1.18 65.51
C ARG A 844 -0.58 2.66 65.57
N GLY A 845 -0.75 3.42 64.50
CA GLY A 845 -0.61 4.88 64.56
C GLY A 845 0.79 5.39 64.90
N ASP A 846 1.85 4.72 64.41
CA ASP A 846 3.19 5.31 64.41
C ASP A 846 3.26 6.43 63.35
N GLY A 847 2.70 7.58 63.72
CA GLY A 847 2.65 8.79 62.91
C GLY A 847 1.46 8.83 61.95
N ALA A 848 0.58 9.82 62.15
CA ALA A 848 -0.47 10.17 61.19
C ALA A 848 0.13 10.30 59.77
N GLY A 849 -0.23 9.32 58.93
CA GLY A 849 0.11 9.15 57.51
C GLY A 849 1.53 8.68 57.22
N ALA A 850 1.89 7.54 57.79
CA ALA A 850 2.97 6.69 57.31
C ALA A 850 2.61 5.99 55.97
N ILE A 851 3.65 5.69 55.16
CA ILE A 851 3.54 4.86 53.96
C ILE A 851 4.31 3.56 54.26
N VAL A 852 3.60 2.45 54.34
CA VAL A 852 4.20 1.12 54.54
C VAL A 852 4.41 0.50 53.17
N MET A 853 5.67 0.23 52.81
CA MET A 853 6.01 -0.39 51.53
C MET A 853 6.45 -1.83 51.71
N VAL A 854 6.02 -2.69 50.79
CA VAL A 854 6.33 -4.12 50.75
C VAL A 854 6.69 -4.55 49.33
N THR A 855 7.74 -5.35 49.16
CA THR A 855 8.08 -5.94 47.86
C THR A 855 7.82 -7.44 47.86
N GLY A 856 7.29 -7.96 46.76
CA GLY A 856 7.13 -9.38 46.50
C GLY A 856 8.46 -10.11 46.30
N GLU A 857 8.41 -11.43 46.42
CA GLU A 857 9.58 -12.29 46.25
C GLU A 857 10.12 -12.23 44.80
N SER A 858 9.24 -11.97 43.84
CA SER A 858 9.54 -11.80 42.41
C SER A 858 10.50 -10.64 42.10
N LEU A 859 10.73 -9.72 43.03
CA LEU A 859 11.63 -8.56 42.87
C LEU A 859 12.98 -8.69 43.59
N ARG A 860 13.24 -9.83 44.27
CA ARG A 860 14.47 -10.03 45.07
C ARG A 860 15.76 -10.05 44.26
N ASP A 861 15.71 -10.52 43.02
CA ASP A 861 16.89 -10.69 42.14
C ASP A 861 17.28 -9.40 41.41
N VAL A 862 16.61 -8.28 41.69
CA VAL A 862 16.91 -6.99 41.08
C VAL A 862 18.03 -6.29 41.86
N ASP A 863 19.18 -6.09 41.20
CA ASP A 863 20.36 -5.40 41.75
C ASP A 863 19.99 -4.06 42.42
N GLY A 864 20.44 -3.85 43.66
CA GLY A 864 20.21 -2.61 44.42
C GLY A 864 19.00 -2.65 45.37
N LEU A 865 18.05 -3.56 45.17
CA LEU A 865 16.95 -3.77 46.13
C LEU A 865 17.39 -4.57 47.37
N GLY A 866 18.37 -5.48 47.23
CA GLY A 866 18.91 -6.26 48.35
C GLY A 866 19.77 -5.49 49.37
N SER A 867 20.19 -4.25 49.06
CA SER A 867 20.97 -3.39 49.97
C SER A 867 20.12 -2.51 50.89
N LEU A 868 18.80 -2.58 50.76
CA LEU A 868 17.86 -1.83 51.57
C LEU A 868 17.71 -2.52 52.94
N ARG A 869 17.82 -1.76 54.04
CA ARG A 869 17.83 -2.29 55.41
C ARG A 869 16.55 -3.10 55.68
N VAL A 870 16.71 -4.34 56.15
CA VAL A 870 15.62 -5.19 56.64
C VAL A 870 15.63 -5.14 58.16
N GLU A 871 14.56 -4.62 58.77
CA GLU A 871 14.28 -4.93 60.18
C GLU A 871 13.55 -6.26 60.24
N PRO A 872 14.03 -7.25 61.02
CA PRO A 872 13.29 -8.48 61.25
C PRO A 872 11.99 -8.16 62.01
N MET A 873 10.84 -8.59 61.48
CA MET A 873 9.57 -8.51 62.22
C MET A 873 9.51 -9.61 63.27
N ASP A 874 9.25 -9.21 64.53
CA ASP A 874 8.97 -10.13 65.63
C ASP A 874 7.60 -10.80 65.40
N PRO A 875 7.47 -12.14 65.45
CA PRO A 875 6.23 -12.83 65.07
C PRO A 875 5.04 -12.64 66.02
N ASP A 876 5.25 -12.11 67.23
CA ASP A 876 4.23 -12.10 68.29
C ASP A 876 3.87 -10.69 68.74
N THR A 877 2.76 -10.15 68.22
CA THR A 877 1.89 -9.22 68.99
C THR A 877 0.48 -9.22 68.40
N GLY A 878 -0.30 -10.23 68.78
CA GLY A 878 -1.75 -10.29 68.60
C GLY A 878 -2.40 -10.97 69.80
N SER A 879 -2.65 -10.23 70.88
CA SER A 879 -3.62 -10.64 71.89
C SER A 879 -5.03 -10.31 71.38
N ASP A 880 -5.72 -11.33 70.89
CA ASP A 880 -7.14 -11.30 70.59
C ASP A 880 -7.91 -11.49 71.91
N THR A 881 -8.65 -10.47 72.36
CA THR A 881 -9.64 -10.59 73.41
C THR A 881 -10.95 -11.05 72.78
N GLY A 882 -11.31 -12.32 72.98
CA GLY A 882 -12.63 -12.88 72.69
C GLY A 882 -12.98 -13.96 73.72
N PRO A 883 -14.26 -14.12 74.09
CA PRO A 883 -14.68 -14.20 75.48
C PRO A 883 -14.76 -15.64 76.02
N GLU A 884 -14.42 -15.81 77.30
CA GLU A 884 -14.93 -16.91 78.12
C GLU A 884 -16.07 -16.39 78.99
N SER A 885 -17.23 -17.03 78.88
CA SER A 885 -18.18 -17.13 79.98
C SER A 885 -18.04 -18.50 80.63
N GLU A 886 -17.71 -18.44 81.91
CA GLU A 886 -18.02 -19.39 82.98
C GLU A 886 -17.19 -20.68 83.17
N VAL A 887 -16.34 -20.56 84.21
CA VAL A 887 -16.27 -21.39 85.45
C VAL A 887 -15.37 -22.65 85.44
N ASP A 888 -14.13 -22.41 85.91
CA ASP A 888 -13.53 -22.89 87.19
C ASP A 888 -12.97 -24.35 87.26
N PRO A 889 -12.09 -24.68 88.25
CA PRO A 889 -10.62 -24.65 88.10
C PRO A 889 -9.95 -25.97 88.56
N GLU A 890 -8.67 -26.22 88.21
CA GLU A 890 -7.74 -26.99 89.09
C GLU A 890 -6.27 -27.03 88.57
N ALA A 891 -5.36 -26.72 89.49
CA ALA A 891 -3.99 -27.26 89.68
C ALA A 891 -2.84 -26.98 88.65
N ASP A 892 -2.08 -25.93 88.95
CA ASP A 892 -0.63 -25.86 89.26
C ASP A 892 0.18 -27.19 89.38
N PRO A 893 1.54 -27.19 89.41
CA PRO A 893 2.58 -26.68 88.50
C PRO A 893 3.71 -27.73 88.28
N GLU A 894 4.80 -27.41 87.55
CA GLU A 894 6.21 -27.53 88.02
C GLU A 894 7.31 -27.51 86.91
N ALA A 895 8.31 -26.64 87.17
CA ALA A 895 9.78 -26.84 87.05
C ALA A 895 10.54 -26.74 85.69
N ASP A 896 11.11 -25.56 85.43
CA ASP A 896 12.57 -25.17 85.46
C ASP A 896 13.66 -26.28 85.57
N PRO A 897 14.99 -26.01 85.41
CA PRO A 897 15.81 -25.18 84.49
C PRO A 897 16.94 -26.01 83.80
N GLY A 898 17.74 -25.36 82.92
CA GLY A 898 19.22 -25.46 83.07
C GLY A 898 20.11 -25.87 81.89
N THR A 899 20.86 -24.86 81.41
CA THR A 899 22.31 -24.88 81.06
C THR A 899 22.84 -25.51 79.75
N ASP A 900 23.32 -24.61 78.88
CA ASP A 900 24.46 -24.68 77.91
C ASP A 900 25.78 -25.18 78.59
N PRO A 901 26.87 -25.64 77.91
CA PRO A 901 27.41 -25.12 76.63
C PRO A 901 28.17 -26.08 75.66
N GLU A 902 28.33 -25.58 74.42
CA GLU A 902 29.46 -25.66 73.47
C GLU A 902 30.05 -26.99 72.87
N ARG A 903 29.93 -27.02 71.53
CA ARG A 903 30.90 -27.39 70.46
C ARG A 903 31.17 -28.88 70.16
N SER A 904 30.70 -29.33 68.99
CA SER A 904 31.55 -29.58 67.80
C SER A 904 30.75 -30.14 66.61
N ALA A 905 31.19 -29.76 65.41
CA ALA A 905 30.97 -30.39 64.10
C ALA A 905 29.61 -30.21 63.40
N VAL A 906 29.64 -29.31 62.41
CA VAL A 906 28.73 -29.21 61.27
C VAL A 906 28.62 -30.55 60.53
N PRO A 907 27.39 -30.95 60.17
CA PRO A 907 27.05 -31.20 58.79
C PRO A 907 25.94 -30.25 58.36
N ALA A 908 26.02 -29.72 57.13
CA ALA A 908 24.93 -28.98 56.53
C ALA A 908 23.69 -29.89 56.37
N PRO A 909 22.48 -29.36 56.64
CA PRO A 909 21.37 -29.69 55.75
C PRO A 909 20.38 -28.53 55.54
N GLY A 910 19.74 -28.58 54.36
CA GLY A 910 18.37 -28.13 54.20
C GLY A 910 18.19 -26.65 53.91
N GLY A 911 18.23 -26.30 52.62
CA GLY A 911 17.84 -25.01 52.09
C GLY A 911 16.36 -24.67 52.32
N GLY A 912 16.01 -24.33 53.55
CA GLY A 912 14.87 -23.48 53.85
C GLY A 912 15.30 -22.04 53.66
N ARG A 913 15.05 -21.48 52.48
CA ARG A 913 15.17 -20.03 52.24
C ARG A 913 14.32 -19.33 53.30
N ALA A 914 14.97 -18.65 54.26
CA ALA A 914 14.32 -17.67 55.10
C ALA A 914 13.67 -16.63 54.18
N THR A 915 12.33 -16.57 54.17
CA THR A 915 11.53 -15.66 53.39
C THR A 915 11.72 -14.24 53.92
N GLY A 916 12.67 -13.48 53.36
CA GLY A 916 12.99 -12.12 53.79
C GLY A 916 12.07 -11.06 53.16
N TRP A 917 11.50 -10.20 54.01
CA TRP A 917 10.64 -9.06 53.66
C TRP A 917 11.45 -7.78 53.76
N PHE A 918 11.37 -6.89 52.78
CA PHE A 918 12.01 -5.57 52.87
C PHE A 918 10.96 -4.55 53.30
N HIS A 919 11.08 -4.08 54.55
CA HIS A 919 10.33 -2.93 55.04
C HIS A 919 11.12 -1.66 54.75
N LEU A 920 10.48 -0.70 54.10
CA LEU A 920 11.07 0.59 53.81
C LEU A 920 10.14 1.69 54.24
N ASP A 921 10.58 2.49 55.20
CA ASP A 921 9.88 3.67 55.65
C ASP A 921 10.13 4.89 54.73
N ALA A 922 10.97 4.73 53.69
CA ALA A 922 11.42 5.80 52.80
C ALA A 922 11.07 5.54 51.31
N PRO A 923 9.98 6.13 50.78
CA PRO A 923 9.56 6.02 49.38
C PRO A 923 10.62 6.44 48.35
N ALA A 924 11.51 7.34 48.74
CA ALA A 924 12.58 7.86 47.87
C ALA A 924 13.66 6.81 47.55
N ASP A 925 14.01 5.94 48.49
CA ASP A 925 15.07 4.94 48.28
C ASP A 925 14.58 3.78 47.40
N MET A 926 13.34 3.32 47.61
CA MET A 926 12.68 2.33 46.74
C MET A 926 12.49 2.88 45.31
N ALA A 927 12.03 4.13 45.19
CA ALA A 927 11.90 4.79 43.90
C ALA A 927 13.24 4.85 43.15
N ARG A 928 14.32 5.26 43.83
CA ARG A 928 15.67 5.32 43.25
C ARG A 928 16.16 3.96 42.78
N ALA A 929 16.00 2.90 43.60
CA ALA A 929 16.43 1.55 43.26
C ALA A 929 15.70 0.98 42.02
N LEU A 930 14.38 1.20 41.93
CA LEU A 930 13.57 0.75 40.78
C LEU A 930 13.88 1.53 39.49
N ILE A 931 14.16 2.84 39.60
CA ILE A 931 14.59 3.69 38.48
C ILE A 931 15.96 3.25 37.95
N ASP A 932 16.93 3.05 38.84
CA ASP A 932 18.28 2.58 38.47
C ASP A 932 18.24 1.19 37.80
N ALA A 933 17.30 0.33 38.19
CA ALA A 933 17.09 -0.98 37.59
C ALA A 933 16.38 -0.93 36.21
N GLY A 934 15.48 0.03 35.99
CA GLY A 934 14.77 0.23 34.71
C GLY A 934 15.65 0.82 33.60
N LEU A 935 16.62 1.66 33.95
CA LEU A 935 17.55 2.33 33.03
C LEU A 935 18.60 1.41 32.36
N ARG A 936 18.48 0.08 32.49
CA ARG A 936 19.41 -0.93 31.95
C ARG A 936 18.94 -1.63 30.66
N VAL A 937 17.80 -1.27 30.06
CA VAL A 937 17.29 -1.87 28.81
C VAL A 937 17.26 -0.83 27.67
N ASP A 938 17.90 -1.18 26.55
CA ASP A 938 18.30 -0.31 25.42
C ASP A 938 17.14 0.33 24.62
N ASP A 939 17.21 1.64 24.35
CA ASP A 939 16.41 2.33 23.31
C ASP A 939 17.03 2.03 21.92
N PRO A 940 16.32 1.37 20.98
CA PRO A 940 16.85 1.06 19.65
C PRO A 940 17.17 2.28 18.78
N ALA A 941 16.84 3.50 19.22
CA ALA A 941 17.16 4.74 18.52
C ALA A 941 18.53 5.35 18.90
N VAL A 942 19.14 4.93 20.00
CA VAL A 942 20.46 5.42 20.46
C VAL A 942 21.41 4.24 20.63
N ASP A 943 22.46 4.17 19.82
CA ASP A 943 23.42 3.06 19.80
C ASP A 943 24.58 3.21 20.82
N TRP A 944 24.48 4.17 21.74
CA TRP A 944 25.47 4.41 22.80
C TRP A 944 24.85 4.47 24.19
N GLN A 945 25.68 4.24 25.21
CA GLN A 945 25.24 4.30 26.60
C GLN A 945 25.05 5.76 27.06
N CYS A 946 23.81 6.13 27.41
CA CYS A 946 23.39 7.48 27.81
C CYS A 946 23.64 7.80 29.29
N CYS A 947 23.91 9.06 29.60
CA CYS A 947 24.22 9.56 30.94
C CYS A 947 23.12 9.31 31.98
N GLY A 948 21.84 9.40 31.60
CA GLY A 948 20.70 9.18 32.50
C GLY A 948 20.55 10.20 33.62
N TYR A 949 21.36 11.27 33.66
CA TYR A 949 21.28 12.28 34.71
C TYR A 949 20.02 13.11 34.55
N GLY A 950 19.33 13.39 35.66
CA GLY A 950 18.08 14.14 35.64
C GLY A 950 16.92 13.37 35.02
N ALA A 951 17.01 12.04 34.93
CA ALA A 951 15.86 11.22 34.56
C ALA A 951 14.72 11.49 35.55
N THR A 952 13.63 12.02 35.01
CA THR A 952 12.42 12.31 35.76
C THR A 952 11.30 11.46 35.23
N VAL A 953 10.14 11.64 35.85
CA VAL A 953 8.93 10.94 35.47
C VAL A 953 8.51 11.30 34.04
N ALA A 954 8.61 12.58 33.68
CA ALA A 954 8.28 13.11 32.35
C ALA A 954 9.37 12.84 31.29
N GLU A 955 10.63 12.72 31.71
CA GLU A 955 11.80 12.49 30.84
C GLU A 955 12.57 11.24 31.32
N PRO A 956 12.11 10.02 30.98
CA PRO A 956 12.61 8.77 31.58
C PRO A 956 14.05 8.43 31.19
N ILE A 957 14.52 8.93 30.04
CA ILE A 957 15.92 8.76 29.60
C ILE A 957 16.84 9.75 30.32
N GLY A 958 16.31 10.87 30.82
CA GLY A 958 17.12 12.00 31.29
C GLY A 958 18.11 12.46 30.23
N CYS A 959 19.31 12.82 30.65
CA CYS A 959 20.36 13.23 29.74
C CYS A 959 20.83 12.08 28.80
N THR A 960 20.74 12.32 27.49
CA THR A 960 21.16 11.40 26.42
C THR A 960 22.66 11.42 26.12
N GLY A 961 23.44 12.22 26.86
CA GLY A 961 24.88 12.40 26.64
C GLY A 961 25.66 11.09 26.79
N ILE A 962 26.62 10.86 25.91
CA ILE A 962 27.47 9.68 25.93
C ILE A 962 28.24 9.57 27.25
N ARG A 963 28.24 8.38 27.86
CA ARG A 963 28.98 8.11 29.11
C ARG A 963 30.50 8.12 28.88
N MET A 964 31.22 8.78 29.79
CA MET A 964 32.68 8.87 29.79
C MET A 964 33.31 7.79 30.68
N TRP A 965 33.80 6.69 30.12
CA TRP A 965 34.44 5.64 30.91
C TRP A 965 35.72 6.14 31.62
N PRO A 966 35.98 5.78 32.90
CA PRO A 966 35.29 4.80 33.76
C PRO A 966 34.06 5.32 34.52
N ARG A 967 33.60 6.55 34.29
CA ARG A 967 32.48 7.15 35.03
C ARG A 967 31.15 7.01 34.27
N ALA A 968 30.07 6.77 35.00
CA ALA A 968 28.73 6.59 34.41
C ALA A 968 28.00 7.92 34.09
N ARG A 969 28.74 8.98 33.74
CA ARG A 969 28.19 10.33 33.43
C ARG A 969 28.77 10.87 32.12
N CYS A 970 28.03 11.76 31.46
CA CYS A 970 28.53 12.50 30.29
C CYS A 970 29.34 13.72 30.73
N LEU A 971 30.07 14.33 29.78
CA LEU A 971 30.92 15.50 30.04
C LEU A 971 30.19 16.64 30.76
N ALA A 972 28.90 16.86 30.46
CA ALA A 972 28.09 17.91 31.07
C ALA A 972 27.69 17.64 32.53
N HIS A 973 27.68 16.38 32.96
CA HIS A 973 27.25 15.94 34.29
C HIS A 973 28.40 15.32 35.12
N LEU A 974 29.64 15.62 34.75
CA LEU A 974 30.81 15.36 35.59
C LEU A 974 30.93 16.46 36.65
N GLU A 975 31.48 16.13 37.81
CA GLU A 975 31.84 17.11 38.83
C GLU A 975 32.85 18.14 38.27
N PRO A 976 32.87 19.40 38.74
CA PRO A 976 33.67 20.47 38.15
C PRO A 976 35.16 20.14 37.97
N ASP A 977 35.79 19.51 38.95
CA ASP A 977 37.20 19.11 38.92
C ASP A 977 37.45 17.98 37.90
N GLU A 978 36.54 17.02 37.81
CA GLU A 978 36.61 15.90 36.87
C GLU A 978 36.37 16.36 35.44
N GLN A 979 35.42 17.26 35.24
CA GLN A 979 35.15 17.90 33.96
C GLN A 979 36.37 18.72 33.51
N ALA A 980 37.03 19.46 34.41
CA ALA A 980 38.25 20.19 34.09
C ALA A 980 39.40 19.26 33.71
N ALA A 981 39.62 18.18 34.46
CA ALA A 981 40.63 17.17 34.15
C ALA A 981 40.38 16.53 32.77
N ARG A 982 39.13 16.15 32.48
CA ARG A 982 38.76 15.55 31.20
C ARG A 982 38.92 16.52 30.03
N ILE A 983 38.57 17.80 30.21
CA ILE A 983 38.78 18.84 29.20
C ILE A 983 40.28 19.05 28.93
N ALA A 984 41.12 18.98 29.98
CA ALA A 984 42.57 19.12 29.85
C ALA A 984 43.25 17.96 29.11
N GLU A 985 42.57 16.82 28.94
CA GLU A 985 43.05 15.71 28.12
C GLU A 985 42.85 15.95 26.62
N PHE A 986 42.00 16.91 26.23
CA PHE A 986 41.76 17.15 24.82
C PHE A 986 43.02 17.69 24.12
N ARG A 987 43.27 17.21 22.90
CA ARG A 987 44.42 17.59 22.06
C ARG A 987 43.92 18.06 20.69
N PRO A 988 44.54 19.09 20.08
CA PRO A 988 44.22 19.49 18.72
C PRO A 988 44.39 18.32 17.74
N GLY A 989 43.40 18.11 16.86
CA GLY A 989 43.41 17.07 15.83
C GLY A 989 43.03 15.66 16.29
N GLN A 990 42.69 15.44 17.56
CA GLN A 990 42.20 14.13 18.03
C GLN A 990 40.73 13.89 17.66
N ASP A 991 40.31 12.63 17.72
CA ASP A 991 38.90 12.25 17.59
C ASP A 991 38.08 12.66 18.82
N VAL A 992 36.87 13.15 18.60
CA VAL A 992 35.95 13.67 19.62
C VAL A 992 34.60 12.96 19.49
N ASP A 993 34.17 12.27 20.55
CA ASP A 993 32.82 11.70 20.66
C ASP A 993 32.10 12.35 21.85
N LEU A 994 31.14 13.21 21.56
CA LEU A 994 30.33 13.94 22.53
C LEU A 994 28.83 13.86 22.19
N ARG A 995 28.42 12.75 21.57
CA ARG A 995 27.02 12.48 21.18
C ARG A 995 26.05 12.64 22.36
N GLY A 996 24.87 13.17 22.10
CA GLY A 996 23.80 13.41 23.08
C GLY A 996 24.10 14.45 24.17
N THR A 997 25.29 15.06 24.17
CA THR A 997 25.72 15.95 25.27
C THR A 997 25.05 17.31 25.14
N THR A 998 24.56 17.85 26.26
CA THR A 998 24.06 19.24 26.33
C THR A 998 25.22 20.17 26.74
N PHE A 999 25.55 21.12 25.88
CA PHE A 999 26.56 22.14 26.14
C PHE A 999 25.90 23.42 26.63
N ALA A 1000 26.08 23.71 27.91
CA ALA A 1000 25.57 24.90 28.58
C ALA A 1000 26.59 25.41 29.60
N GLY A 1001 26.49 26.69 29.96
CA GLY A 1001 27.29 27.30 31.02
C GLY A 1001 28.76 27.51 30.63
N GLY A 1002 29.06 27.70 29.35
CA GLY A 1002 30.42 27.90 28.84
C GLY A 1002 31.23 26.60 28.70
N LEU A 1003 30.57 25.44 28.82
CA LEU A 1003 31.19 24.13 28.62
C LEU A 1003 31.75 24.02 27.20
N LEU A 1004 31.00 24.48 26.20
CA LEU A 1004 31.43 24.44 24.80
C LEU A 1004 32.73 25.22 24.60
N ALA A 1005 32.79 26.45 25.13
CA ALA A 1005 33.96 27.31 25.00
C ALA A 1005 35.23 26.68 25.59
N ARG A 1006 35.11 25.98 26.73
CA ARG A 1006 36.22 25.27 27.37
C ARG A 1006 36.71 24.08 26.54
N VAL A 1007 35.79 23.28 25.99
CA VAL A 1007 36.13 22.15 25.11
C VAL A 1007 36.82 22.64 23.83
N LEU A 1008 36.27 23.67 23.20
CA LEU A 1008 36.84 24.25 21.97
C LEU A 1008 38.20 24.92 22.22
N HIS A 1009 38.39 25.54 23.38
CA HIS A 1009 39.70 26.09 23.77
C HIS A 1009 40.76 25.00 23.91
N ALA A 1010 40.41 23.83 24.47
CA ALA A 1010 41.34 22.70 24.58
C ALA A 1010 41.69 22.07 23.22
N LEU A 1011 40.80 22.20 22.23
CA LEU A 1011 41.00 21.71 20.86
C LEU A 1011 41.69 22.72 19.93
N ARG A 1012 42.06 23.90 20.42
CA ARG A 1012 42.74 24.94 19.61
C ARG A 1012 44.20 24.57 19.38
N ASP A 1013 44.59 24.49 18.12
CA ASP A 1013 45.99 24.31 17.73
C ASP A 1013 46.79 25.57 18.09
N PRO A 1014 47.84 25.47 18.92
CA PRO A 1014 48.65 26.64 19.32
C PRO A 1014 49.36 27.34 18.15
N SER A 1015 49.61 26.63 17.05
CA SER A 1015 50.34 27.15 15.89
C SER A 1015 49.47 27.95 14.94
N THR A 1016 48.24 27.51 14.69
CA THR A 1016 47.29 28.16 13.77
C THR A 1016 46.27 29.03 14.50
N GLY A 1017 46.10 28.80 15.81
CA GLY A 1017 45.05 29.41 16.61
C GLY A 1017 43.64 28.92 16.28
N GLN A 1018 43.48 27.94 15.38
CA GLN A 1018 42.19 27.41 14.95
C GLN A 1018 41.79 26.16 15.75
N VAL A 1019 40.49 25.93 15.91
CA VAL A 1019 40.00 24.67 16.49
C VAL A 1019 40.25 23.56 15.48
N ARG A 1020 40.93 22.50 15.90
CA ARG A 1020 41.24 21.36 15.02
C ARG A 1020 40.81 20.05 15.65
N THR A 1021 40.08 19.22 14.91
CA THR A 1021 39.62 17.89 15.36
C THR A 1021 39.87 16.82 14.30
N GLY A 1022 39.97 15.57 14.74
CA GLY A 1022 39.97 14.39 13.88
C GLY A 1022 38.54 14.05 13.44
N ALA A 1023 38.08 12.83 13.68
CA ALA A 1023 36.66 12.48 13.57
C ALA A 1023 35.87 13.10 14.73
N ALA A 1024 34.73 13.74 14.44
CA ALA A 1024 33.95 14.46 15.44
C ALA A 1024 32.47 14.05 15.40
N ALA A 1025 31.98 13.47 16.50
CA ALA A 1025 30.61 12.99 16.64
C ALA A 1025 29.85 13.81 17.70
N PHE A 1026 28.84 14.55 17.24
CA PHE A 1026 27.94 15.38 18.04
C PHE A 1026 26.46 15.03 17.77
N ASP A 1027 26.19 13.80 17.31
CA ASP A 1027 24.84 13.34 17.03
C ASP A 1027 23.93 13.51 18.26
N ARG A 1028 22.75 14.11 18.07
CA ARG A 1028 21.79 14.45 19.13
C ARG A 1028 22.33 15.37 20.23
N ALA A 1029 23.47 16.03 20.05
CA ALA A 1029 23.96 17.02 21.00
C ALA A 1029 23.06 18.27 21.00
N ARG A 1030 22.97 18.94 22.16
CA ARG A 1030 22.25 20.21 22.29
C ARG A 1030 23.21 21.32 22.66
N PHE A 1031 23.36 22.31 21.81
CA PHE A 1031 24.21 23.48 22.03
C PHE A 1031 23.37 24.65 22.52
N VAL A 1032 23.38 24.84 23.83
CA VAL A 1032 22.79 26.04 24.47
C VAL A 1032 23.80 27.19 24.42
N ASP A 1033 25.08 26.89 24.61
CA ASP A 1033 26.18 27.83 24.37
C ASP A 1033 26.31 28.15 22.87
N GLU A 1034 26.74 29.38 22.53
CA GLU A 1034 27.00 29.79 21.15
C GLU A 1034 28.21 29.05 20.56
N TRP A 1035 28.03 28.47 19.37
CA TRP A 1035 29.11 27.83 18.61
C TRP A 1035 29.85 28.89 17.79
N SER A 1036 30.90 29.49 18.37
CA SER A 1036 31.66 30.59 17.77
C SER A 1036 33.08 30.16 17.32
N THR A 1037 33.17 29.25 16.34
CA THR A 1037 34.45 28.77 15.82
C THR A 1037 34.62 29.05 14.35
N ALA A 1038 34.74 30.33 14.02
CA ALA A 1038 35.18 30.72 12.70
C ALA A 1038 36.56 30.09 12.40
N GLY A 1039 36.67 29.44 11.25
CA GLY A 1039 37.90 28.81 10.78
C GLY A 1039 38.23 27.48 11.45
N ALA A 1040 37.26 26.72 11.95
CA ALA A 1040 37.52 25.39 12.49
C ALA A 1040 37.96 24.41 11.38
N GLU A 1041 38.94 23.55 11.67
CA GLU A 1041 39.40 22.48 10.78
C GLU A 1041 38.97 21.11 11.31
N PHE A 1042 38.15 20.40 10.54
CA PHE A 1042 37.74 19.04 10.81
C PHE A 1042 38.46 18.10 9.83
N ASP A 1043 39.49 17.39 10.30
CA ASP A 1043 40.32 16.53 9.47
C ASP A 1043 39.64 15.19 9.15
N GLY A 1044 38.76 14.72 10.03
CA GLY A 1044 38.02 13.46 9.91
C GLY A 1044 36.56 13.64 9.49
N ARG A 1045 35.77 12.57 9.65
CA ARG A 1045 34.31 12.61 9.45
C ARG A 1045 33.67 13.39 10.60
N THR A 1046 32.75 14.28 10.26
CA THR A 1046 32.02 15.09 11.25
C THR A 1046 30.53 14.84 11.15
N SER A 1047 29.87 14.57 12.29
CA SER A 1047 28.43 14.34 12.35
C SER A 1047 27.77 15.18 13.44
N PHE A 1048 26.72 15.89 13.06
CA PHE A 1048 25.82 16.67 13.90
C PHE A 1048 24.37 16.20 13.70
N ASP A 1049 24.15 14.95 13.29
CA ASP A 1049 22.82 14.46 12.94
C ASP A 1049 21.89 14.57 14.15
N ARG A 1050 20.71 15.16 13.93
CA ARG A 1050 19.71 15.44 14.98
C ARG A 1050 20.21 16.33 16.13
N ALA A 1051 21.33 17.03 15.96
CA ALA A 1051 21.76 18.03 16.93
C ALA A 1051 20.82 19.24 16.94
N VAL A 1052 20.78 19.95 18.06
CA VAL A 1052 19.99 21.18 18.24
C VAL A 1052 20.93 22.30 18.62
N PHE A 1053 21.00 23.35 17.79
CA PHE A 1053 21.67 24.60 18.12
C PHE A 1053 20.60 25.61 18.57
N ASP A 1054 20.56 25.89 19.87
CA ASP A 1054 19.62 26.86 20.44
C ASP A 1054 20.03 28.30 20.11
N GLU A 1055 21.33 28.56 20.01
CA GLU A 1055 21.93 29.83 19.58
C GLU A 1055 22.50 29.74 18.15
N ARG A 1056 23.07 30.85 17.64
CA ARG A 1056 23.64 30.90 16.28
C ARG A 1056 24.80 29.91 16.15
N ALA A 1057 24.77 29.10 15.09
CA ALA A 1057 25.84 28.15 14.79
C ALA A 1057 26.82 28.75 13.77
N GLY A 1058 27.97 29.25 14.24
CA GLY A 1058 29.00 29.89 13.43
C GLY A 1058 30.08 28.92 12.95
N PHE A 1059 29.99 28.50 11.69
CA PHE A 1059 30.98 27.68 10.98
C PHE A 1059 31.71 28.47 9.88
N GLU A 1060 31.67 29.80 9.94
CA GLU A 1060 32.24 30.68 8.91
C GLU A 1060 33.72 30.36 8.68
N THR A 1061 34.16 30.31 7.43
CA THR A 1061 35.54 30.01 7.02
C THR A 1061 36.10 28.67 7.49
N SER A 1062 35.24 27.78 8.02
CA SER A 1062 35.65 26.44 8.47
C SER A 1062 35.95 25.51 7.30
N ARG A 1063 36.72 24.45 7.55
CA ARG A 1063 37.05 23.44 6.54
C ARG A 1063 36.73 22.04 7.05
N PHE A 1064 35.89 21.32 6.29
CA PHE A 1064 35.57 19.92 6.52
C PHE A 1064 36.30 19.06 5.48
N ARG A 1065 37.36 18.37 5.92
CA ARG A 1065 38.17 17.50 5.03
C ARG A 1065 37.54 16.12 4.83
N GLY A 1066 36.82 15.62 5.83
CA GLY A 1066 35.97 14.43 5.74
C GLY A 1066 34.52 14.75 5.36
N ALA A 1067 33.68 13.71 5.29
CA ALA A 1067 32.25 13.88 5.07
C ALA A 1067 31.60 14.58 6.28
N ALA A 1068 30.75 15.56 6.03
CA ALA A 1068 30.07 16.35 7.04
C ALA A 1068 28.56 16.12 7.00
N SER A 1069 27.96 15.71 8.12
CA SER A 1069 26.54 15.42 8.24
C SER A 1069 25.87 16.35 9.23
N PHE A 1070 24.82 17.02 8.79
CA PHE A 1070 23.90 17.89 9.54
C PHE A 1070 22.45 17.45 9.27
N GLY A 1071 22.25 16.14 9.12
CA GLY A 1071 20.95 15.58 8.78
C GLY A 1071 19.98 15.70 9.95
N ARG A 1072 18.77 16.23 9.69
CA ARG A 1072 17.75 16.48 10.74
C ARG A 1072 18.24 17.37 11.89
N THR A 1073 19.27 18.18 11.66
CA THR A 1073 19.77 19.16 12.63
C THR A 1073 18.83 20.36 12.70
N ALA A 1074 18.60 20.90 13.90
CA ALA A 1074 17.78 22.09 14.10
C ALA A 1074 18.65 23.31 14.47
N PHE A 1075 18.67 24.33 13.61
CA PHE A 1075 19.36 25.61 13.81
C PHE A 1075 18.35 26.70 14.22
N ARG A 1076 18.03 26.79 15.53
CA ARG A 1076 16.93 27.64 16.00
C ARG A 1076 17.13 29.13 15.74
N ARG A 1077 18.38 29.61 15.83
CA ARG A 1077 18.75 31.01 15.58
C ARG A 1077 19.54 31.21 14.28
N GLY A 1078 19.63 30.18 13.45
CA GLY A 1078 20.32 30.20 12.15
C GLY A 1078 21.71 29.56 12.18
N GLY A 1079 22.18 29.20 10.99
CA GLY A 1079 23.50 28.59 10.76
C GLY A 1079 24.29 29.38 9.72
N ALA A 1080 25.53 29.74 10.05
CA ALA A 1080 26.40 30.52 9.19
C ALA A 1080 27.56 29.65 8.69
N PHE A 1081 27.58 29.40 7.39
CA PHE A 1081 28.56 28.59 6.66
C PHE A 1081 29.29 29.44 5.61
N ASP A 1082 29.40 30.74 5.86
CA ASP A 1082 29.98 31.69 4.92
C ASP A 1082 31.49 31.43 4.77
N GLY A 1083 31.96 31.25 3.53
CA GLY A 1083 33.35 30.92 3.21
C GLY A 1083 33.77 29.51 3.62
N THR A 1084 32.84 28.66 4.06
CA THR A 1084 33.14 27.29 4.50
C THR A 1084 33.50 26.41 3.30
N VAL A 1085 34.49 25.52 3.47
CA VAL A 1085 34.94 24.57 2.45
C VAL A 1085 34.61 23.14 2.87
N PHE A 1086 33.82 22.44 2.06
CA PHE A 1086 33.54 21.01 2.20
C PHE A 1086 34.31 20.26 1.12
N ASP A 1087 35.38 19.55 1.50
CA ASP A 1087 36.22 18.79 0.56
C ASP A 1087 35.55 17.47 0.13
N ARG A 1088 34.59 16.97 0.92
CA ARG A 1088 33.80 15.75 0.68
C ARG A 1088 32.30 16.07 0.69
N GLU A 1089 31.48 15.02 0.67
CA GLU A 1089 30.02 15.13 0.70
C GLU A 1089 29.53 15.86 1.95
N ALA A 1090 28.61 16.80 1.74
CA ALA A 1090 27.96 17.56 2.79
C ALA A 1090 26.45 17.28 2.78
N ARG A 1091 25.91 16.82 3.92
CA ARG A 1091 24.50 16.45 4.05
C ARG A 1091 23.77 17.36 5.02
N PHE A 1092 22.68 17.95 4.56
CA PHE A 1092 21.74 18.79 5.29
C PHE A 1092 20.29 18.31 5.09
N GLY A 1093 20.11 17.07 4.63
CA GLY A 1093 18.79 16.51 4.38
C GLY A 1093 17.91 16.55 5.64
N TRP A 1094 16.68 17.03 5.49
CA TRP A 1094 15.72 17.26 6.59
C TRP A 1094 16.19 18.22 7.69
N ALA A 1095 17.25 19.02 7.46
CA ALA A 1095 17.65 20.05 8.42
C ALA A 1095 16.58 21.15 8.52
N ASP A 1096 16.43 21.70 9.71
CA ASP A 1096 15.52 22.80 10.01
C ASP A 1096 16.33 24.05 10.36
N PHE A 1097 16.25 25.07 9.50
CA PHE A 1097 16.84 26.38 9.72
C PHE A 1097 15.75 27.35 10.20
N GLY A 1098 15.51 27.35 11.51
CA GLY A 1098 14.57 28.27 12.16
C GLY A 1098 14.96 29.75 12.01
N GLY A 1099 16.27 30.04 11.90
CA GLY A 1099 16.82 31.36 11.58
C GLY A 1099 17.42 31.44 10.17
N GLY A 1100 18.23 32.47 9.91
CA GLY A 1100 18.91 32.65 8.61
C GLY A 1100 19.94 31.56 8.34
N ALA A 1101 20.09 31.18 7.06
CA ALA A 1101 21.06 30.20 6.60
C ALA A 1101 22.05 30.87 5.63
N GLY A 1102 23.28 31.09 6.08
CA GLY A 1102 24.35 31.75 5.31
C GLY A 1102 25.24 30.73 4.61
N PHE A 1103 25.38 30.83 3.29
CA PHE A 1103 26.29 30.04 2.46
C PHE A 1103 27.09 30.94 1.49
N VAL A 1104 27.37 32.19 1.89
CA VAL A 1104 28.08 33.16 1.06
C VAL A 1104 29.50 32.66 0.81
N ASP A 1105 29.92 32.58 -0.45
CA ASP A 1105 31.23 32.09 -0.88
C ASP A 1105 31.58 30.68 -0.37
N ALA A 1106 30.58 29.87 0.02
CA ALA A 1106 30.79 28.49 0.43
C ALA A 1106 31.17 27.60 -0.78
N LEU A 1107 32.11 26.68 -0.55
CA LEU A 1107 32.63 25.77 -1.58
C LEU A 1107 32.35 24.31 -1.22
N PHE A 1108 31.55 23.65 -2.05
CA PHE A 1108 31.30 22.21 -1.98
C PHE A 1108 32.08 21.53 -3.09
N ALA A 1109 33.15 20.80 -2.73
CA ALA A 1109 34.02 20.13 -3.70
C ALA A 1109 33.42 18.83 -4.26
N GLN A 1110 32.43 18.25 -3.56
CA GLN A 1110 31.69 17.05 -3.95
C GLN A 1110 30.17 17.33 -3.84
N ASP A 1111 29.38 16.28 -3.62
CA ASP A 1111 27.91 16.34 -3.60
C ASP A 1111 27.38 17.08 -2.36
N LEU A 1112 26.30 17.84 -2.57
CA LEU A 1112 25.54 18.56 -1.57
C LEU A 1112 24.12 18.00 -1.54
N ASP A 1113 23.72 17.43 -0.40
CA ASP A 1113 22.34 17.00 -0.14
C ASP A 1113 21.66 18.00 0.79
N MET A 1114 20.61 18.65 0.30
CA MET A 1114 19.73 19.58 1.02
C MET A 1114 18.25 19.12 0.92
N ALA A 1115 18.01 17.88 0.50
CA ALA A 1115 16.67 17.40 0.20
C ALA A 1115 15.77 17.42 1.44
N ARG A 1116 14.55 17.93 1.28
CA ARG A 1116 13.55 18.06 2.36
C ARG A 1116 13.97 18.95 3.54
N ALA A 1117 14.99 19.80 3.37
CA ALA A 1117 15.29 20.82 4.37
C ALA A 1117 14.19 21.88 4.42
N GLU A 1118 14.00 22.50 5.59
CA GLU A 1118 13.09 23.61 5.81
C GLU A 1118 13.89 24.86 6.19
N LEU A 1119 13.70 25.95 5.45
CA LEU A 1119 14.39 27.22 5.67
C LEU A 1119 13.39 28.31 6.03
N TRP A 1120 13.32 28.64 7.33
CA TRP A 1120 12.39 29.61 7.90
C TRP A 1120 12.89 31.04 7.88
N GLY A 1121 14.22 31.25 7.98
CA GLY A 1121 14.87 32.54 7.82
C GLY A 1121 15.44 32.78 6.43
N GLU A 1122 15.95 33.99 6.19
CA GLU A 1122 16.58 34.34 4.90
C GLU A 1122 17.74 33.39 4.57
N ALA A 1123 17.69 32.80 3.38
CA ALA A 1123 18.75 31.97 2.84
C ALA A 1123 19.60 32.82 1.89
N MET A 1124 20.88 32.99 2.23
CA MET A 1124 21.83 33.79 1.46
C MET A 1124 22.87 32.88 0.81
N ALA A 1125 22.77 32.68 -0.51
CA ALA A 1125 23.74 31.94 -1.29
C ALA A 1125 24.35 32.87 -2.34
N SER A 1126 25.21 33.79 -1.90
CA SER A 1126 25.97 34.67 -2.79
C SER A 1126 27.35 34.07 -3.05
N GLY A 1127 27.73 33.84 -4.30
CA GLY A 1127 29.06 33.32 -4.64
C GLY A 1127 29.29 31.84 -4.29
N MET A 1128 28.24 31.12 -3.87
CA MET A 1128 28.33 29.71 -3.53
C MET A 1128 28.74 28.88 -4.75
N ARG A 1129 29.58 27.86 -4.56
CA ARG A 1129 30.04 26.97 -5.63
C ARG A 1129 29.88 25.51 -5.25
N VAL A 1130 29.14 24.76 -6.06
CA VAL A 1130 28.99 23.30 -5.91
C VAL A 1130 29.61 22.59 -7.10
N ARG A 1131 30.62 21.75 -6.86
CA ARG A 1131 31.31 20.98 -7.89
C ARG A 1131 30.60 19.66 -8.24
N GLY A 1132 30.10 18.96 -7.23
CA GLY A 1132 29.34 17.71 -7.38
C GLY A 1132 27.87 17.95 -7.69
N ALA A 1133 27.05 16.92 -7.49
CA ALA A 1133 25.60 17.02 -7.58
C ALA A 1133 25.03 17.81 -6.40
N ALA A 1134 24.06 18.67 -6.65
CA ALA A 1134 23.34 19.42 -5.63
C ALA A 1134 21.86 19.01 -5.64
N ASP A 1135 21.38 18.41 -4.55
CA ASP A 1135 19.99 17.98 -4.42
C ASP A 1135 19.22 18.84 -3.41
N PHE A 1136 18.26 19.61 -3.90
CA PHE A 1136 17.29 20.40 -3.12
C PHE A 1136 15.87 19.85 -3.29
N ALA A 1137 15.71 18.59 -3.68
CA ALA A 1137 14.38 18.04 -3.93
C ALA A 1137 13.51 18.13 -2.66
N HIS A 1138 12.28 18.60 -2.82
CA HIS A 1138 11.32 18.80 -1.72
C HIS A 1138 11.73 19.80 -0.63
N THR A 1139 12.77 20.62 -0.84
CA THR A 1139 13.14 21.68 0.09
C THR A 1139 12.08 22.78 0.12
N VAL A 1140 11.81 23.32 1.31
CA VAL A 1140 10.82 24.40 1.51
C VAL A 1140 11.52 25.67 1.95
N PHE A 1141 11.38 26.73 1.15
CA PHE A 1141 11.86 28.06 1.44
C PHE A 1141 10.69 28.93 1.93
N HIS A 1142 10.62 29.13 3.24
CA HIS A 1142 9.56 29.92 3.86
C HIS A 1142 9.86 31.41 3.88
N ALA A 1143 11.09 31.87 3.67
CA ALA A 1143 11.48 33.27 3.65
C ALA A 1143 11.98 33.74 2.27
N PRO A 1144 12.10 35.06 2.05
CA PRO A 1144 12.77 35.58 0.87
C PRO A 1144 14.19 35.02 0.77
N ASN A 1145 14.59 34.65 -0.44
CA ASN A 1145 15.89 34.06 -0.70
C ASN A 1145 16.52 34.75 -1.89
N THR A 1146 17.83 34.99 -1.77
CA THR A 1146 18.60 35.66 -2.81
C THR A 1146 19.83 34.82 -3.14
N TRP A 1147 19.90 34.43 -4.40
CA TRP A 1147 20.99 33.66 -4.98
C TRP A 1147 21.75 34.57 -5.93
N VAL A 1148 22.96 34.98 -5.57
CA VAL A 1148 23.73 35.97 -6.35
C VAL A 1148 25.05 35.35 -6.79
N ARG A 1149 25.33 35.30 -8.09
CA ARG A 1149 26.61 34.77 -8.63
C ARG A 1149 26.97 33.35 -8.15
N THR A 1150 25.96 32.55 -7.82
CA THR A 1150 26.13 31.15 -7.43
C THR A 1150 26.37 30.26 -8.64
N ALA A 1151 27.23 29.24 -8.50
CA ALA A 1151 27.58 28.33 -9.60
C ALA A 1151 27.42 26.86 -9.21
N PHE A 1152 26.55 26.16 -9.94
CA PHE A 1152 26.40 24.71 -9.89
C PHE A 1152 27.12 24.09 -11.08
N LEU A 1153 28.25 23.43 -10.81
CA LEU A 1153 29.09 22.82 -11.85
C LEU A 1153 28.64 21.40 -12.19
N GLY A 1154 28.13 20.66 -11.20
CA GLY A 1154 27.45 19.38 -11.38
C GLY A 1154 25.95 19.52 -11.60
N SER A 1155 25.21 18.41 -11.56
CA SER A 1155 23.75 18.42 -11.72
C SER A 1155 23.06 19.08 -10.52
N ALA A 1156 22.03 19.89 -10.75
CA ALA A 1156 21.26 20.54 -9.69
C ALA A 1156 19.77 20.16 -9.76
N SER A 1157 19.21 19.64 -8.67
CA SER A 1157 17.80 19.28 -8.57
C SER A 1157 17.07 20.20 -7.61
N PHE A 1158 16.05 20.90 -8.10
CA PHE A 1158 15.07 21.67 -7.34
C PHE A 1158 13.66 21.11 -7.54
N SER A 1159 13.56 19.84 -7.92
CA SER A 1159 12.28 19.19 -8.16
C SER A 1159 11.42 19.21 -6.90
N HIS A 1160 10.12 19.47 -7.03
CA HIS A 1160 9.19 19.53 -5.89
C HIS A 1160 9.54 20.54 -4.78
N THR A 1161 10.44 21.49 -5.03
CA THR A 1161 10.69 22.60 -4.09
C THR A 1161 9.47 23.49 -3.92
N LEU A 1162 9.31 24.06 -2.73
CA LEU A 1162 8.27 25.06 -2.45
C LEU A 1162 8.90 26.38 -2.04
N TRP A 1163 8.65 27.42 -2.82
CA TRP A 1163 9.10 28.79 -2.57
C TRP A 1163 7.90 29.61 -2.11
N GLY A 1164 7.68 29.67 -0.79
CA GLY A 1164 6.53 30.37 -0.21
C GLY A 1164 6.64 31.90 -0.29
N ASN A 1165 7.85 32.42 -0.52
CA ASN A 1165 8.17 33.84 -0.58
C ASN A 1165 8.98 34.20 -1.84
N PRO A 1166 9.22 35.49 -2.13
CA PRO A 1166 9.92 35.90 -3.33
C PRO A 1166 11.30 35.24 -3.45
N ALA A 1167 11.57 34.66 -4.63
CA ALA A 1167 12.84 34.01 -4.95
C ALA A 1167 13.57 34.83 -6.02
N ALA A 1168 14.80 35.23 -5.73
CA ALA A 1168 15.63 36.02 -6.65
C ALA A 1168 16.92 35.26 -6.99
N PHE A 1169 17.13 35.02 -8.28
CA PHE A 1169 18.33 34.44 -8.85
C PHE A 1169 18.98 35.50 -9.74
N ASP A 1170 20.14 36.02 -9.34
CA ASP A 1170 20.90 37.02 -10.08
C ASP A 1170 22.30 36.48 -10.41
N GLY A 1171 22.62 36.35 -11.69
CA GLY A 1171 23.94 35.90 -12.15
C GLY A 1171 24.24 34.44 -11.79
N VAL A 1172 23.22 33.62 -11.52
CA VAL A 1172 23.38 32.21 -11.18
C VAL A 1172 23.75 31.40 -12.43
N ARG A 1173 24.70 30.47 -12.30
CA ARG A 1173 25.17 29.62 -13.40
C ARG A 1173 24.95 28.15 -13.08
N PHE A 1174 24.22 27.47 -13.95
CA PHE A 1174 24.03 26.03 -13.95
C PHE A 1174 24.81 25.44 -15.12
N GLU A 1175 26.00 24.90 -14.85
CA GLU A 1175 26.86 24.30 -15.87
C GLU A 1175 26.51 22.81 -16.13
N GLY A 1176 25.87 22.14 -15.18
CA GLY A 1176 25.33 20.78 -15.29
C GLY A 1176 23.81 20.73 -15.53
N PRO A 1177 23.24 19.51 -15.73
CA PRO A 1177 21.79 19.34 -15.91
C PRO A 1177 21.00 19.84 -14.71
N THR A 1178 19.91 20.57 -14.96
CA THR A 1178 19.11 21.17 -13.89
C THR A 1178 17.63 20.81 -14.00
N SER A 1179 16.97 20.48 -12.89
CA SER A 1179 15.52 20.25 -12.87
C SER A 1179 14.84 21.14 -11.85
N PHE A 1180 13.77 21.80 -12.27
CA PHE A 1180 12.78 22.48 -11.44
C PHE A 1180 11.41 21.78 -11.55
N ASP A 1181 11.39 20.51 -11.93
CA ASP A 1181 10.14 19.80 -12.22
C ASP A 1181 9.24 19.79 -10.97
N ARG A 1182 7.99 20.23 -11.14
CA ARG A 1182 7.00 20.37 -10.06
C ARG A 1182 7.43 21.27 -8.90
N ALA A 1183 8.38 22.17 -9.12
CA ALA A 1183 8.65 23.26 -8.18
C ALA A 1183 7.45 24.22 -8.12
N VAL A 1184 7.13 24.74 -6.94
CA VAL A 1184 6.03 25.69 -6.74
C VAL A 1184 6.58 27.02 -6.26
N PHE A 1185 6.46 28.06 -7.07
CA PHE A 1185 6.77 29.44 -6.72
C PHE A 1185 5.49 30.17 -6.30
N GLY A 1186 5.23 30.23 -5.00
CA GLY A 1186 4.02 30.85 -4.45
C GLY A 1186 3.96 32.38 -4.59
N ARG A 1187 5.12 33.03 -4.73
CA ARG A 1187 5.28 34.49 -4.86
C ARG A 1187 6.14 34.84 -6.08
N ALA A 1188 6.56 36.10 -6.20
CA ALA A 1188 7.33 36.56 -7.35
C ALA A 1188 8.67 35.82 -7.48
N ALA A 1189 8.96 35.31 -8.66
CA ALA A 1189 10.23 34.64 -8.98
C ALA A 1189 10.99 35.47 -10.01
N ARG A 1190 12.22 35.88 -9.70
CA ARG A 1190 13.07 36.67 -10.59
C ARG A 1190 14.30 35.89 -10.98
N PHE A 1191 14.55 35.76 -12.28
CA PHE A 1191 15.74 35.17 -12.86
C PHE A 1191 16.42 36.23 -13.71
N GLU A 1192 17.49 36.81 -13.19
CA GLU A 1192 18.28 37.85 -13.84
C GLU A 1192 19.69 37.33 -14.14
N ASN A 1193 20.20 37.52 -15.36
CA ASN A 1193 21.54 37.10 -15.76
C ASN A 1193 21.85 35.60 -15.53
N VAL A 1194 20.82 34.74 -15.52
CA VAL A 1194 20.98 33.30 -15.23
C VAL A 1194 21.45 32.55 -16.48
N VAL A 1195 22.37 31.60 -16.30
CA VAL A 1195 22.91 30.76 -17.38
C VAL A 1195 22.61 29.30 -17.11
N PHE A 1196 21.89 28.65 -18.03
CA PHE A 1196 21.71 27.21 -18.10
C PHE A 1196 22.56 26.66 -19.25
N ALA A 1197 23.77 26.16 -18.95
CA ALA A 1197 24.73 25.70 -19.95
C ALA A 1197 24.41 24.29 -20.50
N GLN A 1198 23.59 23.52 -19.76
CA GLN A 1198 23.05 22.23 -20.19
C GLN A 1198 21.52 22.22 -20.10
N ARG A 1199 20.91 21.05 -20.30
CA ARG A 1199 19.47 20.88 -20.23
C ARG A 1199 18.91 21.29 -18.88
N ALA A 1200 17.97 22.23 -18.90
CA ALA A 1200 17.11 22.59 -17.78
C ALA A 1200 15.70 22.01 -18.01
N THR A 1201 14.99 21.57 -16.97
CA THR A 1201 13.58 21.14 -17.07
C THR A 1201 12.71 21.87 -16.04
N PHE A 1202 11.49 22.21 -16.42
CA PHE A 1202 10.47 22.88 -15.59
C PHE A 1202 9.12 22.15 -15.70
N GLU A 1203 9.14 20.82 -15.88
CA GLU A 1203 7.94 20.03 -16.14
C GLU A 1203 7.01 20.04 -14.92
N GLY A 1204 5.81 20.60 -15.09
CA GLY A 1204 4.83 20.72 -14.01
C GLY A 1204 5.21 21.75 -12.94
N ALA A 1205 6.22 22.59 -13.16
CA ALA A 1205 6.52 23.70 -12.27
C ALA A 1205 5.37 24.73 -12.28
N ASP A 1206 4.99 25.23 -11.12
CA ASP A 1206 3.90 26.19 -10.94
C ASP A 1206 4.46 27.55 -10.49
N PHE A 1207 4.12 28.60 -11.23
CA PHE A 1207 4.46 29.99 -10.89
C PHE A 1207 3.15 30.71 -10.57
N VAL A 1208 2.76 30.66 -9.29
CA VAL A 1208 1.47 31.19 -8.81
C VAL A 1208 1.39 32.71 -8.99
N ASN A 1209 2.54 33.39 -8.94
CA ASN A 1209 2.67 34.84 -9.12
C ASN A 1209 3.64 35.18 -10.27
N ARG A 1210 3.85 36.48 -10.51
CA ARG A 1210 4.69 36.98 -11.60
C ARG A 1210 6.10 36.38 -11.57
N ALA A 1211 6.48 35.72 -12.67
CA ALA A 1211 7.85 35.30 -12.93
C ALA A 1211 8.51 36.26 -13.94
N GLU A 1212 9.70 36.75 -13.64
CA GLU A 1212 10.49 37.65 -14.49
C GLU A 1212 11.77 36.94 -14.93
N PHE A 1213 11.99 36.87 -16.24
CA PHE A 1213 13.21 36.32 -16.83
C PHE A 1213 13.89 37.42 -17.64
N THR A 1214 15.02 37.90 -17.14
CA THR A 1214 15.79 39.01 -17.72
C THR A 1214 17.22 38.54 -18.00
N ALA A 1215 17.66 38.65 -19.25
CA ALA A 1215 19.00 38.23 -19.65
C ALA A 1215 19.35 36.77 -19.30
N VAL A 1216 18.35 35.88 -19.31
CA VAL A 1216 18.54 34.44 -19.09
C VAL A 1216 18.99 33.76 -20.37
N SER A 1217 19.96 32.86 -20.27
CA SER A 1217 20.48 32.08 -21.40
C SER A 1217 20.27 30.58 -21.20
N PHE A 1218 19.73 29.92 -22.23
CA PHE A 1218 19.57 28.47 -22.28
C PHE A 1218 20.41 27.94 -23.44
N ALA A 1219 21.26 26.94 -23.19
CA ALA A 1219 22.01 26.27 -24.24
C ALA A 1219 21.09 25.43 -25.16
N GLU A 1220 20.01 24.86 -24.61
CA GLU A 1220 19.01 24.09 -25.36
C GLU A 1220 17.60 24.73 -25.25
N PRO A 1221 16.99 25.18 -26.36
CA PRO A 1221 15.69 25.89 -26.34
C PRO A 1221 14.47 25.00 -26.07
N SER A 1222 14.60 23.66 -26.07
CA SER A 1222 13.50 22.71 -25.83
C SER A 1222 13.06 22.56 -24.37
N ALA A 1223 13.61 23.38 -23.46
CA ALA A 1223 13.46 23.32 -22.01
C ALA A 1223 12.27 24.11 -21.43
N LEU A 1224 11.58 24.93 -22.24
CA LEU A 1224 10.50 25.80 -21.77
C LEU A 1224 9.13 25.08 -21.82
N PRO A 1225 8.23 25.29 -20.84
CA PRO A 1225 6.88 24.77 -20.88
C PRO A 1225 6.12 25.23 -22.14
N PRO A 1226 5.29 24.39 -22.77
CA PRO A 1226 4.55 24.72 -24.00
C PRO A 1226 3.53 25.87 -23.85
N ALA A 1227 3.28 26.33 -22.61
CA ALA A 1227 2.38 27.44 -22.29
C ALA A 1227 3.06 28.83 -22.29
N TRP A 1228 4.38 28.92 -22.46
CA TRP A 1228 5.05 30.22 -22.62
C TRP A 1228 5.09 30.64 -24.09
N PRO A 1229 4.76 31.90 -24.42
CA PRO A 1229 4.72 32.36 -25.79
C PRO A 1229 6.11 32.29 -26.42
N VAL A 1230 6.28 31.28 -27.29
CA VAL A 1230 7.45 31.10 -28.15
C VAL A 1230 7.41 32.15 -29.25
N ALA A 1231 7.75 33.40 -28.91
CA ALA A 1231 8.01 34.44 -29.88
C ALA A 1231 9.44 34.94 -29.69
N LEU A 1232 10.33 34.46 -30.57
CA LEU A 1232 11.70 34.95 -30.84
C LEU A 1232 12.80 34.56 -29.84
N ALA A 1233 13.13 33.26 -29.79
CA ALA A 1233 14.47 32.82 -29.35
C ALA A 1233 15.45 32.92 -30.54
N ARG A 1234 16.22 34.02 -30.61
CA ARG A 1234 17.55 34.04 -31.25
C ARG A 1234 18.59 34.17 -30.12
N PRO A 1235 19.84 33.68 -30.31
CA PRO A 1235 20.84 33.74 -29.25
C PRO A 1235 21.17 35.21 -28.94
N GLY A 1236 20.90 35.63 -27.71
CA GLY A 1236 21.14 36.99 -27.21
C GLY A 1236 19.91 37.61 -26.56
N VAL A 1237 19.96 37.71 -25.23
CA VAL A 1237 19.11 38.51 -24.32
C VAL A 1237 17.61 38.57 -24.69
N VAL A 1238 16.79 37.77 -24.00
CA VAL A 1238 15.33 37.88 -24.05
C VAL A 1238 14.83 38.34 -22.68
N ALA A 1239 14.07 39.42 -22.64
CA ALA A 1239 13.33 39.90 -21.48
C ALA A 1239 11.85 39.55 -21.66
N PHE A 1240 11.25 38.84 -20.71
CA PHE A 1240 9.80 38.59 -20.69
C PHE A 1240 9.15 39.34 -19.53
N THR A 1241 8.16 40.18 -19.84
CA THR A 1241 7.18 40.68 -18.87
C THR A 1241 5.81 40.12 -19.23
N LEU A 1242 5.37 39.08 -18.51
CA LEU A 1242 3.99 38.59 -18.56
C LEU A 1242 3.19 39.26 -17.45
N GLY A 1243 2.40 40.27 -17.83
CA GLY A 1243 1.29 40.77 -17.03
C GLY A 1243 0.10 39.84 -17.21
N THR A 1244 -0.37 39.28 -16.09
CA THR A 1244 -1.74 38.78 -15.82
C THR A 1244 -2.36 37.86 -16.88
N LEU A 1245 -2.39 36.56 -16.62
CA LEU A 1245 -3.49 35.66 -17.00
C LEU A 1245 -3.41 34.39 -16.16
N ALA A 1246 -4.16 34.40 -15.05
CA ALA A 1246 -4.45 33.22 -14.26
C ALA A 1246 -5.63 32.46 -14.90
N ARG A 1247 -5.41 31.17 -15.21
CA ARG A 1247 -6.38 30.08 -15.07
C ARG A 1247 -5.70 28.74 -15.23
#